data_AF-A0A6C1NKG7-F1
#
_entry.id   AF-A0A6C1NKG7-F1
#
_cell.length_a   1.000
_cell.length_b   1.000
_cell.length_c   1.000
_cell.angle_alpha   90.00
_cell.angle_beta   90.00
_cell.angle_gamma   90.00
#
_symmetry.space_group_name_H-M   'P 1'
#
loop_
_entity.id
_entity.type
_entity.pdbx_description
1 polymer ?
#
loop_
_entity_poly.entity_id
_entity_poly.type
_entity_poly.pdbx_seq_one_letter_code
_entity_poly.pdbx_strand_id
1 'polypeptide(L)'
;MLALGLLLVPGPRGAPTLSAQQVNVHVYTNLEGLPQSQVLSLHQASSGHLWVGTFGGAARFNGREFRSLTTAHGLGSNLVGALADGPEGQLVAGFVGGGICRLDRPERPLPPEEGAGPRCLTPADGLPSGDVLDLAVDDRGRTWIAAQGGLGLLATDGTPHRWVLSDDEGTPATPLGLALEPDRGLWVATARGLALLDPDALAADPSAPPEPLWLELPEPSTAEGSSVDLVKAIPAGLLVTNAGGIHLVPASAEAPSVITFLELPASGLPPGIRLRDAARTPEGTLWFATSEGLLRFDGLADWELLTTANGLPWNDLSLVMVDREGLIWTGSGQGAAVLVPGPFRTFGVTDGLPHPFVRALALDRGGTLWAGTRAGVAARPPGGGPFRTVLPADVLPSGSIFSALALPPEAGGGVLLGEATSLVHILPGTAPGGILRPDALPAGTVPPFRVVEVGEALPAAPAYAMEGDPLDPSAAWIATPGGLVRWADGNVEPLPEDHPLTGLDAMSLAATPDGGLWIGLLGGGLRLWDGDTLHALDARGGLSNQVIWDLAAASDGSVWVATNGDGAFQVRRDPAGEAWDIRSLGPGQGLVDPFVWQAVEDGDGRIWLYTNRGLHRVEADGRTVTRFGLADGLADLEGAAAAAVATVTGDLYFGSARGLTRWDHAASTPGPVPPPVLVEEAWLGSERLQPGADLRLRSEVLGFRFAALSFRDPDGIRFRYRLTRGGRAADDEGGAASAGPTGPLVGAPERGSEWSEPTAQPTLALAGLRPGRYTLEVEAVTAAGVVSPAPATFEFRILPRFWQTWWFALLGFLAVVGTAAGIPILRARRLERDRERIAGELRATESRLAEIVEHTSNVFYSHDPDQNLSYISPAVEDVLGVPARDVPERWTEFADMDHPVTRAGMEATERALATGERQPPYELVLRHDRGHPVWVRVVESPVVRNGEVTGLVGSLTDITETKRAEAEQARLEARLEQARRMEAVGRLAGGIAHDFNNLLTAIVGHVSLVSMDLDPDDPAREDLDRVQESCRKAALLVARLLAVGRRQMAHPEPLDLDARVEAAVHRLRGDGGAGLQVEHESGGEGLEVVMDEAQLDDVLEALTRNALEAMEGSGRLVLRTRRSGAGEGPRAEQGAGDGPGSSPGAPPGGEPGQWVLLEVEDTGPGMDEETLQHVFEPFFTTKELGEGVGLGLSSVWGIVRQNHGHVEMESAPGEGTRVRVWLPAGREAAWDPEAASDP
;
A
#
# COMPACT_ATOMS: atom_id res chain seq x y z
N MET A 1 49.19 6.08 17.78
CA MET A 1 48.60 5.16 18.78
C MET A 1 47.97 5.90 19.96
N LEU A 2 48.72 6.40 20.96
CA LEU A 2 48.13 7.07 22.15
C LEU A 2 47.33 8.36 21.84
N ALA A 3 47.79 9.19 20.89
CA ALA A 3 47.05 10.37 20.42
C ALA A 3 45.84 10.00 19.54
N LEU A 4 45.93 8.89 18.79
CA LEU A 4 44.84 8.37 17.95
C LEU A 4 43.68 7.87 18.82
N GLY A 5 43.98 7.14 19.91
CA GLY A 5 43.00 6.65 20.88
C GLY A 5 42.39 7.73 21.80
N LEU A 6 42.98 8.93 21.87
CA LEU A 6 42.41 10.10 22.56
C LEU A 6 41.48 10.93 21.66
N LEU A 7 41.64 10.84 20.32
CA LEU A 7 40.78 11.51 19.31
C LEU A 7 39.63 10.59 18.85
N LEU A 8 39.90 9.29 18.73
CA LEU A 8 38.93 8.22 18.50
C LEU A 8 38.50 7.60 19.84
N VAL A 9 38.08 8.42 20.80
CA VAL A 9 37.64 7.93 22.12
C VAL A 9 36.59 6.83 21.87
N PRO A 10 36.85 5.57 22.24
CA PRO A 10 35.78 4.58 22.21
C PRO A 10 34.71 5.09 23.18
N GLY A 11 33.47 5.18 22.72
CA GLY A 11 32.33 5.44 23.60
C GLY A 11 32.40 4.56 24.85
N PRO A 12 31.68 4.92 25.94
CA PRO A 12 31.77 4.22 27.23
C PRO A 12 31.77 2.70 27.01
N ARG A 13 32.84 2.03 27.48
CA ARG A 13 32.99 0.57 27.44
C ARG A 13 31.70 -0.06 27.97
N GLY A 14 30.83 -0.50 27.07
CA GLY A 14 29.45 -0.84 27.40
C GLY A 14 28.48 -0.73 26.22
N ALA A 15 28.81 0.01 25.16
CA ALA A 15 28.09 -0.13 23.89
C ALA A 15 28.52 -1.43 23.19
N PRO A 16 27.58 -2.23 22.65
CA PRO A 16 27.93 -3.43 21.90
C PRO A 16 28.84 -3.02 20.74
N THR A 17 30.05 -3.59 20.68
CA THR A 17 30.77 -3.66 19.41
C THR A 17 29.85 -4.37 18.43
N LEU A 18 29.39 -3.68 17.39
CA LEU A 18 28.88 -4.30 16.16
C LEU A 18 29.99 -5.18 15.60
N SER A 19 30.18 -6.38 16.15
CA SER A 19 30.99 -7.43 15.53
C SER A 19 30.33 -7.73 14.18
N ALA A 20 31.10 -7.85 13.10
CA ALA A 20 30.53 -7.89 11.76
C ALA A 20 29.87 -9.22 11.37
N GLN A 21 29.09 -9.79 12.29
CA GLN A 21 28.28 -11.00 12.14
C GLN A 21 26.80 -10.79 12.53
N GLN A 22 26.34 -9.56 12.76
CA GLN A 22 25.03 -9.24 13.40
C GLN A 22 24.24 -8.11 12.71
N VAL A 23 24.30 -8.00 11.39
CA VAL A 23 23.66 -6.89 10.67
C VAL A 23 22.65 -7.38 9.65
N ASN A 24 21.40 -7.00 9.82
CA ASN A 24 20.36 -7.22 8.83
C ASN A 24 20.49 -6.22 7.71
N VAL A 25 20.31 -6.65 6.47
CA VAL A 25 20.42 -5.75 5.33
C VAL A 25 19.08 -5.64 4.62
N HIS A 26 18.50 -4.44 4.66
CA HIS A 26 17.33 -4.09 3.85
C HIS A 26 17.79 -3.46 2.55
N VAL A 27 17.26 -3.95 1.44
CA VAL A 27 17.66 -3.55 0.09
C VAL A 27 16.55 -2.74 -0.56
N TYR A 28 16.92 -1.63 -1.17
CA TYR A 28 16.03 -0.75 -1.92
C TYR A 28 16.52 -0.60 -3.36
N THR A 29 15.66 -0.97 -4.29
CA THR A 29 15.85 -0.89 -5.75
C THR A 29 14.66 -0.15 -6.38
N ASN A 30 14.57 -0.18 -7.71
CA ASN A 30 13.39 0.32 -8.42
C ASN A 30 12.09 -0.43 -8.08
N LEU A 31 12.17 -1.69 -7.64
CA LEU A 31 10.99 -2.45 -7.19
C LEU A 31 10.39 -1.86 -5.90
N GLU A 32 11.23 -1.33 -5.02
CA GLU A 32 10.84 -0.70 -3.76
C GLU A 32 10.47 0.79 -3.93
N GLY A 33 10.57 1.35 -5.14
CA GLY A 33 10.12 2.71 -5.47
C GLY A 33 11.23 3.72 -5.77
N LEU A 34 12.51 3.31 -5.79
CA LEU A 34 13.56 4.18 -6.34
C LEU A 34 13.31 4.46 -7.82
N PRO A 35 13.62 5.67 -8.33
CA PRO A 35 13.45 5.98 -9.76
C PRO A 35 14.39 5.14 -10.62
N GLN A 36 15.57 4.77 -10.09
CA GLN A 36 16.49 3.84 -10.71
C GLN A 36 17.43 3.25 -9.64
N SER A 37 17.92 2.03 -9.87
CA SER A 37 18.73 1.31 -8.86
C SER A 37 20.20 1.80 -8.78
N GLN A 38 20.72 2.51 -9.77
CA GLN A 38 22.08 3.07 -9.70
C GLN A 38 22.11 4.27 -8.74
N VAL A 39 22.66 4.07 -7.54
CA VAL A 39 22.73 5.11 -6.50
C VAL A 39 24.05 5.89 -6.61
N LEU A 40 23.92 7.22 -6.69
CA LEU A 40 25.02 8.17 -6.86
C LEU A 40 25.27 9.08 -5.67
N SER A 41 24.24 9.36 -4.87
CA SER A 41 24.38 10.16 -3.67
C SER A 41 23.34 9.74 -2.62
N LEU A 42 23.72 9.85 -1.35
CA LEU A 42 22.86 9.61 -0.20
C LEU A 42 23.02 10.79 0.76
N HIS A 43 21.91 11.37 1.20
CA HIS A 43 21.93 12.47 2.15
C HIS A 43 20.68 12.45 3.04
N GLN A 44 20.85 12.55 4.36
CA GLN A 44 19.73 12.78 5.26
C GLN A 44 19.54 14.27 5.49
N ALA A 45 18.46 14.83 4.93
CA ALA A 45 18.17 16.25 5.01
C ALA A 45 17.91 16.70 6.46
N SER A 46 18.07 18.00 6.71
CA SER A 46 17.70 18.71 7.95
C SER A 46 16.28 18.34 8.42
N SER A 47 15.31 18.24 7.49
CA SER A 47 13.93 17.78 7.74
C SER A 47 13.80 16.35 8.29
N GLY A 48 14.86 15.56 8.21
CA GLY A 48 14.96 14.17 8.66
C GLY A 48 14.72 13.12 7.58
N HIS A 49 14.15 13.50 6.42
CA HIS A 49 13.97 12.60 5.28
C HIS A 49 15.33 12.14 4.74
N LEU A 50 15.39 10.88 4.32
CA LEU A 50 16.51 10.39 3.54
C LEU A 50 16.29 10.75 2.07
N TRP A 51 17.34 11.21 1.40
CA TRP A 51 17.33 11.48 -0.03
C TRP A 51 18.36 10.63 -0.75
N VAL A 52 17.93 10.07 -1.87
CA VAL A 52 18.72 9.18 -2.71
C VAL A 52 18.82 9.79 -4.11
N GLY A 53 20.01 10.18 -4.52
CA GLY A 53 20.29 10.58 -5.89
C GLY A 53 20.63 9.37 -6.74
N THR A 54 20.00 9.24 -7.91
CA THR A 54 20.16 8.09 -8.80
C THR A 54 20.46 8.53 -10.23
N PHE A 55 20.59 7.58 -11.16
CA PHE A 55 20.60 7.88 -12.59
C PHE A 55 19.24 8.34 -13.16
N GLY A 56 18.14 8.00 -12.48
CA GLY A 56 16.77 8.23 -12.93
C GLY A 56 16.08 9.43 -12.26
N GLY A 57 16.77 10.12 -11.35
CA GLY A 57 16.24 11.25 -10.59
C GLY A 57 16.62 11.20 -9.11
N ALA A 58 16.01 12.09 -8.31
CA ALA A 58 16.15 12.11 -6.86
C ALA A 58 14.94 11.45 -6.20
N ALA A 59 15.13 10.67 -5.15
CA ALA A 59 14.06 10.03 -4.39
C ALA A 59 14.08 10.51 -2.94
N ARG A 60 12.93 10.94 -2.42
CA ARG A 60 12.73 11.25 -1.01
C ARG A 60 12.13 10.05 -0.31
N PHE A 61 12.73 9.62 0.79
CA PHE A 61 12.28 8.48 1.59
C PHE A 61 11.91 8.91 3.01
N ASN A 62 10.74 8.46 3.47
CA ASN A 62 10.23 8.75 4.81
C ASN A 62 10.30 7.55 5.78
N GLY A 63 10.93 6.44 5.36
CA GLY A 63 10.98 5.17 6.10
C GLY A 63 10.03 4.10 5.58
N ARG A 64 9.01 4.48 4.78
CA ARG A 64 8.04 3.54 4.19
C ARG A 64 7.92 3.66 2.68
N GLU A 65 7.88 4.88 2.16
CA GLU A 65 7.66 5.13 0.73
C GLU A 65 8.73 6.06 0.16
N PHE A 66 9.10 5.79 -1.09
CA PHE A 66 9.87 6.71 -1.93
C PHE A 66 8.94 7.61 -2.73
N ARG A 67 9.28 8.90 -2.79
CA ARG A 67 8.69 9.85 -3.74
C ARG A 67 9.78 10.40 -4.65
N SER A 68 9.64 10.10 -5.94
CA SER A 68 10.65 10.42 -6.94
C SER A 68 10.40 11.78 -7.59
N LEU A 69 11.48 12.53 -7.80
CA LEU A 69 11.55 13.74 -8.59
C LEU A 69 12.45 13.46 -9.79
N THR A 70 11.99 13.88 -10.97
CA THR A 70 12.64 13.64 -12.27
C THR A 70 12.60 14.93 -13.09
N THR A 71 13.16 14.92 -14.29
CA THR A 71 13.05 16.03 -15.26
C THR A 71 11.60 16.40 -15.58
N ALA A 72 10.66 15.44 -15.55
CA ALA A 72 9.22 15.71 -15.68
C ALA A 72 8.66 16.62 -14.56
N HIS A 73 9.33 16.62 -13.41
CA HIS A 73 9.01 17.46 -12.26
C HIS A 73 9.85 18.75 -12.23
N GLY A 74 10.61 19.03 -13.30
CA GLY A 74 11.42 20.24 -13.48
C GLY A 74 12.87 20.15 -13.00
N LEU A 75 13.41 18.95 -12.69
CA LEU A 75 14.85 18.80 -12.44
C LEU A 75 15.67 19.15 -13.68
N GLY A 76 16.86 19.73 -13.48
CA GLY A 76 17.79 20.06 -14.57
C GLY A 76 18.39 18.84 -15.28
N SER A 77 18.42 17.69 -14.61
CA SER A 77 18.84 16.38 -15.15
C SER A 77 18.30 15.27 -14.24
N ASN A 78 18.28 14.02 -14.73
CA ASN A 78 17.97 12.86 -13.90
C ASN A 78 19.21 12.27 -13.21
N LEU A 79 20.43 12.64 -13.64
CA LEU A 79 21.67 12.16 -13.05
C LEU A 79 22.04 12.99 -11.81
N VAL A 80 21.60 12.55 -10.62
CA VAL A 80 21.78 13.30 -9.36
C VAL A 80 23.05 12.84 -8.64
N GLY A 81 24.16 13.53 -8.91
CA GLY A 81 25.50 13.16 -8.44
C GLY A 81 25.84 13.65 -7.03
N ALA A 82 25.24 14.75 -6.58
CA ALA A 82 25.54 15.34 -5.27
C ALA A 82 24.26 15.86 -4.58
N LEU A 83 24.19 15.72 -3.27
CA LEU A 83 23.07 16.18 -2.44
C LEU A 83 23.63 16.85 -1.18
N ALA A 84 23.08 18.01 -0.81
CA ALA A 84 23.45 18.71 0.42
C ALA A 84 22.28 19.53 0.98
N ASP A 85 22.25 19.75 2.29
CA ASP A 85 21.32 20.69 2.92
C ASP A 85 21.68 22.13 2.55
N GLY A 86 20.70 22.90 2.11
CA GLY A 86 20.81 24.33 1.85
C GLY A 86 20.63 25.20 3.11
N PRO A 87 20.93 26.50 3.01
CA PRO A 87 20.88 27.51 4.09
C PRO A 87 19.61 27.52 4.93
N GLU A 88 18.44 27.36 4.30
CA GLU A 88 17.14 27.45 4.94
C GLU A 88 16.51 26.06 5.10
N GLY A 89 17.32 24.99 5.07
CA GLY A 89 16.86 23.60 5.19
C GLY A 89 16.13 23.05 3.96
N GLN A 90 16.17 23.75 2.83
CA GLN A 90 15.84 23.17 1.51
C GLN A 90 16.96 22.24 1.04
N LEU A 91 16.66 21.22 0.26
CA LEU A 91 17.70 20.34 -0.28
C LEU A 91 18.28 20.95 -1.57
N VAL A 92 19.59 20.89 -1.73
CA VAL A 92 20.29 21.27 -2.96
C VAL A 92 20.80 20.01 -3.65
N ALA A 93 20.49 19.88 -4.93
CA ALA A 93 20.94 18.77 -5.77
C ALA A 93 21.91 19.27 -6.84
N GLY A 94 23.04 18.58 -6.99
CA GLY A 94 24.00 18.75 -8.05
C GLY A 94 23.85 17.64 -9.08
N PHE A 95 23.94 17.99 -10.35
CA PHE A 95 23.68 17.08 -11.45
C PHE A 95 24.90 16.89 -12.33
N VAL A 96 24.95 15.73 -13.00
CA VAL A 96 25.81 15.57 -14.18
C VAL A 96 25.07 16.16 -15.39
N GLY A 97 25.66 17.18 -16.01
CA GLY A 97 25.14 17.95 -17.14
C GLY A 97 24.02 18.97 -16.82
N GLY A 98 23.41 18.92 -15.63
CA GLY A 98 22.21 19.68 -15.27
C GLY A 98 22.43 20.90 -14.36
N GLY A 99 23.67 21.15 -13.92
CA GLY A 99 24.00 22.24 -12.99
C GLY A 99 23.58 21.93 -11.56
N ILE A 100 23.03 22.91 -10.84
CA ILE A 100 22.49 22.73 -9.48
C ILE A 100 21.00 23.09 -9.45
N CYS A 101 20.19 22.37 -8.68
CA CYS A 101 18.80 22.73 -8.44
C CYS A 101 18.52 22.81 -6.95
N ARG A 102 17.81 23.87 -6.55
CA ARG A 102 17.19 23.95 -5.24
C ARG A 102 15.87 23.18 -5.29
N LEU A 103 15.80 22.10 -4.52
CA LEU A 103 14.59 21.33 -4.30
C LEU A 103 13.85 22.01 -3.15
N ASP A 104 13.00 22.99 -3.49
CA ASP A 104 12.24 23.76 -2.51
C ASP A 104 11.49 22.83 -1.54
N ARG A 105 11.38 23.27 -0.27
CA ARG A 105 10.75 22.49 0.80
C ARG A 105 9.36 21.98 0.36
N PRO A 106 8.98 20.75 0.76
CA PRO A 106 7.64 20.19 0.48
C PRO A 106 6.46 20.98 1.10
N GLU A 107 6.74 22.03 1.88
CA GLU A 107 5.73 22.92 2.49
C GLU A 107 5.19 23.99 1.52
N ARG A 108 5.80 24.17 0.34
CA ARG A 108 5.23 25.00 -0.74
C ARG A 108 4.73 24.13 -1.89
N PRO A 109 3.47 24.28 -2.34
CA PRO A 109 2.98 23.58 -3.51
C PRO A 109 3.70 24.07 -4.77
N LEU A 110 4.05 23.14 -5.66
CA LEU A 110 4.26 23.43 -7.08
C LEU A 110 2.85 23.55 -7.70
N PRO A 111 2.39 24.73 -8.13
CA PRO A 111 1.13 24.85 -8.87
C PRO A 111 1.20 24.13 -10.24
N PRO A 112 0.07 23.59 -10.76
CA PRO A 112 0.01 22.97 -12.08
C PRO A 112 0.10 23.98 -13.24
N GLU A 113 0.01 25.27 -12.96
CA GLU A 113 -0.01 26.32 -13.98
C GLU A 113 1.14 27.31 -13.75
N GLU A 114 2.02 27.39 -14.76
CA GLU A 114 3.13 28.33 -14.94
C GLU A 114 4.29 28.33 -13.91
N GLY A 115 5.34 27.55 -14.22
CA GLY A 115 6.73 27.97 -13.95
C GLY A 115 7.34 27.72 -12.56
N ALA A 116 6.68 26.96 -11.69
CA ALA A 116 7.21 26.61 -10.37
C ALA A 116 7.73 25.17 -10.35
N GLY A 117 8.81 24.89 -11.08
CA GLY A 117 9.64 23.69 -10.86
C GLY A 117 10.80 24.00 -9.90
N PRO A 118 11.61 23.00 -9.51
CA PRO A 118 12.83 23.25 -8.76
C PRO A 118 13.71 24.25 -9.52
N ARG A 119 14.19 25.28 -8.82
CA ARG A 119 14.96 26.35 -9.44
C ARG A 119 16.38 25.86 -9.71
N CYS A 120 16.68 25.65 -10.99
CA CYS A 120 17.97 25.18 -11.45
C CYS A 120 18.84 26.32 -11.96
N LEU A 121 20.12 26.32 -11.59
CA LEU A 121 21.15 27.19 -12.12
C LEU A 121 22.05 26.37 -13.04
N THR A 122 22.48 26.97 -14.13
CA THR A 122 23.30 26.38 -15.19
C THR A 122 24.58 27.20 -15.40
N PRO A 123 25.52 26.78 -16.28
CA PRO A 123 26.66 27.62 -16.65
C PRO A 123 26.29 29.00 -17.20
N ALA A 124 25.10 29.14 -17.81
CA ALA A 124 24.60 30.42 -18.30
C ALA A 124 24.31 31.41 -17.15
N ASP A 125 24.00 30.89 -15.97
CA ASP A 125 23.69 31.68 -14.78
C ASP A 125 24.94 32.07 -13.98
N GLY A 126 26.11 31.53 -14.32
CA GLY A 126 27.39 31.87 -13.67
C GLY A 126 28.10 30.70 -12.97
N LEU A 127 27.59 29.47 -13.11
CA LEU A 127 28.28 28.27 -12.61
C LEU A 127 29.58 27.98 -13.40
N PRO A 128 30.57 27.30 -12.80
CA PRO A 128 31.78 26.87 -13.52
C PRO A 128 31.46 25.86 -14.65
N SER A 129 30.60 24.87 -14.37
CA SER A 129 30.12 23.87 -15.32
C SER A 129 28.76 23.32 -14.90
N GLY A 130 28.07 22.68 -15.85
CA GLY A 130 26.84 21.92 -15.60
C GLY A 130 27.12 20.55 -14.99
N ASP A 131 28.37 20.08 -15.01
CA ASP A 131 28.82 18.83 -14.39
C ASP A 131 29.29 19.10 -12.96
N VAL A 132 28.38 18.96 -12.01
CA VAL A 132 28.63 19.12 -10.58
C VAL A 132 29.13 17.79 -10.02
N LEU A 133 30.29 17.81 -9.39
CA LEU A 133 30.98 16.65 -8.85
C LEU A 133 30.75 16.49 -7.34
N ASP A 134 30.70 17.60 -6.60
CA ASP A 134 30.45 17.58 -5.16
C ASP A 134 29.88 18.93 -4.67
N LEU A 135 29.20 18.91 -3.52
CA LEU A 135 28.57 20.07 -2.90
C LEU A 135 28.90 20.13 -1.41
N ALA A 136 29.22 21.32 -0.91
CA ALA A 136 29.39 21.56 0.51
C ALA A 136 28.67 22.85 0.92
N VAL A 137 27.99 22.86 2.06
CA VAL A 137 27.27 24.05 2.56
C VAL A 137 27.86 24.45 3.90
N ASP A 138 28.20 25.72 4.04
CA ASP A 138 28.77 26.26 5.28
C ASP A 138 27.71 26.71 6.27
N ASP A 139 28.16 27.01 7.49
CA ASP A 139 27.34 27.48 8.61
C ASP A 139 26.63 28.80 8.36
N ARG A 140 27.16 29.61 7.42
CA ARG A 140 26.54 30.85 6.94
C ARG A 140 25.52 30.60 5.84
N GLY A 141 25.39 29.36 5.37
CA GLY A 141 24.41 28.97 4.38
C GLY A 141 24.82 29.25 2.94
N ARG A 142 26.11 29.44 2.66
CA ARG A 142 26.64 29.52 1.29
C ARG A 142 26.87 28.12 0.75
N THR A 143 26.56 27.89 -0.53
CA THR A 143 26.76 26.58 -1.18
C THR A 143 28.01 26.60 -2.06
N TRP A 144 29.01 25.83 -1.69
CA TRP A 144 30.24 25.60 -2.44
C TRP A 144 30.05 24.43 -3.41
N ILE A 145 30.58 24.59 -4.63
CA ILE A 145 30.31 23.71 -5.76
C ILE A 145 31.64 23.27 -6.37
N ALA A 146 31.96 21.98 -6.30
CA ALA A 146 33.00 21.40 -7.13
C ALA A 146 32.36 21.02 -8.46
N ALA A 147 32.85 21.61 -9.54
CA ALA A 147 32.36 21.31 -10.88
C ALA A 147 33.54 21.10 -11.84
N GLN A 148 33.28 20.40 -12.94
CA GLN A 148 34.30 20.23 -13.98
C GLN A 148 34.81 21.61 -14.45
N GLY A 149 36.10 21.86 -14.36
CA GLY A 149 36.71 23.13 -14.81
C GLY A 149 36.77 24.26 -13.76
N GLY A 150 36.26 24.10 -12.54
CA GLY A 150 36.49 25.10 -11.49
C GLY A 150 35.64 24.98 -10.22
N LEU A 151 35.98 25.80 -9.23
CA LEU A 151 35.27 25.95 -7.97
C LEU A 151 34.17 27.00 -8.13
N GLY A 152 32.96 26.71 -7.64
CA GLY A 152 31.84 27.63 -7.61
C GLY A 152 31.39 27.95 -6.18
N LEU A 153 30.73 29.10 -6.02
CA LEU A 153 30.04 29.52 -4.80
C LEU A 153 28.68 30.08 -5.17
N LEU A 154 27.63 29.62 -4.50
CA LEU A 154 26.33 30.27 -4.48
C LEU A 154 26.20 31.00 -3.14
N ALA A 155 26.23 32.33 -3.19
CA ALA A 155 26.04 33.16 -2.01
C ALA A 155 24.62 33.01 -1.44
N THR A 156 24.42 33.48 -0.21
CA THR A 156 23.13 33.38 0.50
C THR A 156 22.00 34.14 -0.21
N ASP A 157 22.33 35.23 -0.91
CA ASP A 157 21.40 36.00 -1.75
C ASP A 157 21.08 35.32 -3.10
N GLY A 158 21.71 34.19 -3.40
CA GLY A 158 21.56 33.43 -4.65
C GLY A 158 22.49 33.87 -5.77
N THR A 159 23.45 34.78 -5.52
CA THR A 159 24.44 35.19 -6.53
C THR A 159 25.51 34.10 -6.73
N PRO A 160 25.73 33.63 -7.97
CA PRO A 160 26.78 32.66 -8.25
C PRO A 160 28.13 33.33 -8.55
N HIS A 161 29.20 32.71 -8.06
CA HIS A 161 30.59 33.06 -8.31
C HIS A 161 31.37 31.82 -8.74
N ARG A 162 32.44 32.02 -9.51
CA ARG A 162 33.28 30.94 -10.03
C ARG A 162 34.75 31.32 -10.08
N TRP A 163 35.60 30.33 -9.86
CA TRP A 163 37.05 30.45 -9.93
C TRP A 163 37.66 29.23 -10.61
N VAL A 164 38.76 29.45 -11.31
CA VAL A 164 39.65 28.37 -11.75
C VAL A 164 40.73 28.23 -10.70
N LEU A 165 40.86 27.03 -10.13
CA LEU A 165 41.96 26.72 -9.22
C LEU A 165 43.18 26.34 -10.06
N SER A 166 44.34 26.88 -9.68
CA SER A 166 45.62 26.51 -10.28
C SER A 166 46.60 26.10 -9.19
N ASP A 167 47.47 25.16 -9.51
CA ASP A 167 48.62 24.82 -8.67
C ASP A 167 49.69 25.93 -8.66
N ASP A 168 50.73 25.78 -7.85
CA ASP A 168 51.85 26.72 -7.76
C ASP A 168 52.59 26.92 -9.10
N GLU A 169 52.44 25.99 -10.04
CA GLU A 169 52.98 26.06 -11.40
C GLU A 169 52.04 26.78 -12.40
N GLY A 170 50.85 27.19 -11.94
CA GLY A 170 49.83 27.86 -12.75
C GLY A 170 48.97 26.90 -13.59
N THR A 171 49.08 25.60 -13.40
CA THR A 171 48.30 24.59 -14.12
C THR A 171 46.90 24.45 -13.50
N PRO A 172 45.81 24.44 -14.29
CA PRO A 172 44.47 24.24 -13.76
C PRO A 172 44.32 22.91 -13.01
N ALA A 173 43.79 22.97 -11.79
CA ALA A 173 43.48 21.83 -10.94
C ALA A 173 41.95 21.72 -10.77
N THR A 174 41.35 20.63 -11.29
CA THR A 174 39.89 20.44 -11.20
C THR A 174 39.51 19.95 -9.80
N PRO A 175 38.57 20.61 -9.11
CA PRO A 175 38.06 20.14 -7.84
C PRO A 175 37.22 18.87 -8.04
N LEU A 176 37.50 17.83 -7.25
CA LEU A 176 36.81 16.53 -7.28
C LEU A 176 35.93 16.29 -6.05
N GLY A 177 36.25 16.94 -4.93
CA GLY A 177 35.52 16.81 -3.68
C GLY A 177 35.76 18.01 -2.76
N LEU A 178 34.79 18.31 -1.92
CA LEU A 178 34.79 19.45 -1.00
C LEU A 178 34.58 18.98 0.43
N ALA A 179 35.24 19.66 1.36
CA ALA A 179 34.99 19.47 2.78
C ALA A 179 35.11 20.81 3.51
N LEU A 180 34.15 21.08 4.40
CA LEU A 180 34.15 22.28 5.24
C LEU A 180 34.51 21.89 6.67
N GLU A 181 35.52 22.55 7.21
CA GLU A 181 35.87 22.47 8.62
C GLU A 181 35.34 23.73 9.33
N PRO A 182 34.55 23.57 10.42
CA PRO A 182 34.05 24.72 11.19
C PRO A 182 35.19 25.66 11.59
N ASP A 183 35.05 26.94 11.28
CA ASP A 183 35.97 28.03 11.64
C ASP A 183 37.41 27.97 11.04
N ARG A 184 37.70 27.10 10.06
CA ARG A 184 39.10 26.83 9.63
C ARG A 184 39.40 26.85 8.14
N GLY A 185 38.45 26.50 7.27
CA GLY A 185 38.64 26.64 5.82
C GLY A 185 37.84 25.67 4.96
N LEU A 186 37.81 25.96 3.66
CA LEU A 186 37.28 25.11 2.61
C LEU A 186 38.41 24.23 2.06
N TRP A 187 38.30 22.94 2.28
CA TRP A 187 39.20 21.94 1.75
C TRP A 187 38.72 21.48 0.38
N VAL A 188 39.63 21.49 -0.58
CA VAL A 188 39.36 21.11 -1.97
C VAL A 188 40.29 19.99 -2.39
N ALA A 189 39.71 18.83 -2.67
CA ALA A 189 40.42 17.70 -3.25
C ALA A 189 40.56 17.89 -4.75
N THR A 190 41.76 17.67 -5.29
CA THR A 190 42.01 17.70 -6.73
C THR A 190 42.84 16.48 -7.13
N ALA A 191 42.84 16.15 -8.42
CA ALA A 191 43.72 15.10 -8.95
C ALA A 191 45.22 15.37 -8.71
N ARG A 192 45.61 16.61 -8.36
CA ARG A 192 47.00 17.04 -8.16
C ARG A 192 47.39 17.24 -6.70
N GLY A 193 46.45 17.12 -5.76
CA GLY A 193 46.72 17.37 -4.34
C GLY A 193 45.54 17.98 -3.60
N LEU A 194 45.79 18.36 -2.35
CA LEU A 194 44.83 18.96 -1.44
C LEU A 194 45.11 20.46 -1.29
N ALA A 195 44.08 21.28 -1.50
CA ALA A 195 44.14 22.73 -1.32
C ALA A 195 43.25 23.17 -0.15
N LEU A 196 43.74 24.11 0.66
CA LEU A 196 42.97 24.77 1.71
C LEU A 196 42.73 26.23 1.33
N LEU A 197 41.47 26.66 1.35
CA LEU A 197 41.02 28.00 1.03
C LEU A 197 40.34 28.64 2.25
N ASP A 198 40.46 29.97 2.37
CA ASP A 198 39.64 30.74 3.32
C ASP A 198 38.28 31.08 2.66
N PRO A 199 37.17 30.45 3.08
CA PRO A 199 35.86 30.66 2.48
C PRO A 199 35.34 32.08 2.70
N ASP A 200 35.79 32.76 3.75
CA ASP A 200 35.36 34.11 4.09
C ASP A 200 36.11 35.17 3.30
N ALA A 201 37.42 34.98 3.11
CA ALA A 201 38.21 35.83 2.23
C ALA A 201 37.67 35.77 0.78
N LEU A 202 37.41 34.56 0.25
CA LEU A 202 36.86 34.39 -1.10
C LEU A 202 35.47 35.02 -1.26
N ALA A 203 34.60 34.88 -0.27
CA ALA A 203 33.26 35.45 -0.34
C ALA A 203 33.25 36.98 -0.15
N ALA A 204 34.21 37.54 0.58
CA ALA A 204 34.33 38.98 0.81
C ALA A 204 34.81 39.74 -0.44
N ASP A 205 35.70 39.13 -1.24
CA ASP A 205 36.10 39.65 -2.55
C ASP A 205 36.05 38.55 -3.62
N PRO A 206 34.86 38.28 -4.19
CA PRO A 206 34.72 37.24 -5.21
C PRO A 206 35.46 37.53 -6.52
N SER A 207 35.96 38.77 -6.70
CA SER A 207 36.73 39.16 -7.88
C SER A 207 38.22 38.84 -7.76
N ALA A 208 38.71 38.62 -6.54
CA ALA A 208 40.08 38.20 -6.29
C ALA A 208 40.30 36.75 -6.75
N PRO A 209 41.48 36.42 -7.31
CA PRO A 209 41.84 35.04 -7.57
C PRO A 209 41.95 34.27 -6.24
N PRO A 210 41.56 32.99 -6.20
CA PRO A 210 41.75 32.18 -5.01
C PRO A 210 43.25 32.03 -4.72
N GLU A 211 43.63 32.16 -3.45
CA GLU A 211 45.00 31.90 -2.96
C GLU A 211 45.00 30.59 -2.14
N PRO A 212 44.99 29.41 -2.81
CA PRO A 212 45.00 28.13 -2.10
C PRO A 212 46.32 27.91 -1.38
N LEU A 213 46.25 27.44 -0.14
CA LEU A 213 47.38 26.80 0.53
C LEU A 213 47.43 25.34 0.08
N TRP A 214 48.38 25.02 -0.81
CA TRP A 214 48.64 23.65 -1.26
C TRP A 214 49.37 22.86 -0.17
N LEU A 215 48.90 21.65 0.07
CA LEU A 215 49.44 20.79 1.12
C LEU A 215 50.08 19.55 0.49
N GLU A 216 51.36 19.37 0.81
CA GLU A 216 52.07 18.13 0.50
C GLU A 216 51.54 17.00 1.38
N LEU A 217 50.94 16.00 0.74
CA LEU A 217 50.57 14.78 1.42
C LEU A 217 51.81 13.91 1.67
N PRO A 218 51.85 13.13 2.75
CA PRO A 218 52.95 12.19 2.99
C PRO A 218 53.13 11.28 1.77
N GLU A 219 54.31 11.34 1.13
CA GLU A 219 54.58 10.50 -0.04
C GLU A 219 54.73 9.02 0.37
N PRO A 220 54.18 8.08 -0.43
CA PRO A 220 54.50 6.67 -0.25
C PRO A 220 56.00 6.47 -0.43
N SER A 221 56.63 5.68 0.44
CA SER A 221 58.07 5.36 0.37
C SER A 221 58.53 4.69 -0.94
N THR A 222 57.63 4.37 -1.88
CA THR A 222 57.92 3.54 -3.06
C THR A 222 57.16 3.84 -4.37
N ALA A 223 56.43 4.95 -4.56
CA ALA A 223 55.70 5.18 -5.84
C ALA A 223 55.69 6.65 -6.33
N GLU A 224 55.97 6.84 -7.63
CA GLU A 224 55.76 8.09 -8.36
C GLU A 224 54.25 8.29 -8.62
N GLY A 225 53.69 9.38 -8.06
CA GLY A 225 52.31 9.82 -8.29
C GLY A 225 51.47 9.89 -7.01
N SER A 226 51.43 11.04 -6.35
CA SER A 226 50.57 11.32 -5.20
C SER A 226 49.23 11.91 -5.66
N SER A 227 48.31 11.07 -6.15
CA SER A 227 46.92 11.49 -6.40
C SER A 227 46.07 11.26 -5.16
N VAL A 228 45.25 12.26 -4.80
CA VAL A 228 44.24 12.14 -3.73
C VAL A 228 43.08 11.31 -4.24
N ASP A 229 42.73 10.25 -3.51
CA ASP A 229 41.64 9.33 -3.88
C ASP A 229 40.31 9.72 -3.22
N LEU A 230 40.32 10.14 -1.96
CA LEU A 230 39.13 10.54 -1.19
C LEU A 230 39.48 11.68 -0.23
N VAL A 231 38.55 12.64 -0.11
CA VAL A 231 38.54 13.66 0.94
C VAL A 231 37.13 13.75 1.50
N LYS A 232 36.99 13.58 2.82
CA LYS A 232 35.68 13.58 3.48
C LYS A 232 35.74 14.28 4.83
N ALA A 233 34.84 15.23 5.05
CA ALA A 233 34.60 15.79 6.38
C ALA A 233 33.89 14.75 7.26
N ILE A 234 34.46 14.46 8.43
CA ILE A 234 33.84 13.61 9.46
C ILE A 234 33.89 14.32 10.83
N PRO A 235 33.09 13.92 11.84
CA PRO A 235 33.09 14.60 13.14
C PRO A 235 34.44 14.65 13.88
N ALA A 236 35.44 13.86 13.47
CA ALA A 236 36.80 13.85 14.04
C ALA A 236 37.76 14.85 13.38
N GLY A 237 37.39 15.40 12.21
CA GLY A 237 38.26 16.18 11.34
C GLY A 237 38.14 15.75 9.88
N LEU A 238 39.18 15.97 9.10
CA LEU A 238 39.20 15.65 7.67
C LEU A 238 39.88 14.31 7.41
N LEU A 239 39.19 13.40 6.75
CA LEU A 239 39.76 12.15 6.28
C LEU A 239 40.27 12.31 4.85
N VAL A 240 41.52 11.93 4.61
CA VAL A 240 42.20 12.05 3.31
C VAL A 240 42.85 10.72 2.99
N THR A 241 42.64 10.21 1.77
CA THR A 241 43.27 8.97 1.31
C THR A 241 44.09 9.21 0.04
N ASN A 242 45.22 8.53 -0.08
CA ASN A 242 46.05 8.53 -1.27
C ASN A 242 46.66 7.13 -1.47
N ALA A 243 47.48 6.97 -2.51
CA ALA A 243 48.22 5.73 -2.78
C ALA A 243 49.16 5.29 -1.62
N GLY A 244 49.49 6.18 -0.69
CA GLY A 244 50.36 5.93 0.47
C GLY A 244 49.66 5.54 1.76
N GLY A 245 48.34 5.73 1.88
CA GLY A 245 47.58 5.34 3.07
C GLY A 245 46.33 6.17 3.34
N ILE A 246 45.79 5.99 4.55
CA ILE A 246 44.64 6.72 5.06
C ILE A 246 45.13 7.67 6.15
N HIS A 247 44.85 8.96 5.99
CA HIS A 247 45.30 10.01 6.88
C HIS A 247 44.10 10.77 7.47
N LEU A 248 44.13 10.98 8.78
CA LEU A 248 43.17 11.82 9.49
C LEU A 248 43.85 13.14 9.88
N VAL A 249 43.28 14.26 9.45
CA VAL A 249 43.63 15.60 9.92
C VAL A 249 42.67 15.96 11.06
N PRO A 250 43.14 16.07 12.31
CA PRO A 250 42.27 16.36 13.45
C PRO A 250 41.67 17.76 13.38
N ALA A 251 40.40 17.88 13.76
CA ALA A 251 39.70 19.18 13.84
C ALA A 251 40.34 20.18 14.84
N SER A 252 41.28 19.74 15.68
CA SER A 252 41.93 20.56 16.70
C SER A 252 43.35 21.02 16.35
N ALA A 253 43.89 20.74 15.17
CA ALA A 253 45.26 21.12 14.79
C ALA A 253 45.49 22.64 14.89
N GLU A 254 46.51 23.13 15.60
CA GLU A 254 46.77 24.57 15.74
C GLU A 254 47.41 25.15 14.46
N ALA A 255 46.78 26.19 13.89
CA ALA A 255 47.19 26.99 12.72
C ALA A 255 47.33 26.23 11.37
N PRO A 256 46.85 26.81 10.25
CA PRO A 256 46.89 26.17 8.92
C PRO A 256 48.31 25.88 8.40
N SER A 257 49.35 26.50 8.98
CA SER A 257 50.75 26.28 8.60
C SER A 257 51.37 24.99 9.16
N VAL A 258 50.71 24.28 10.09
CA VAL A 258 51.22 23.04 10.71
C VAL A 258 50.11 21.98 10.76
N ILE A 259 49.75 21.45 9.60
CA ILE A 259 48.76 20.35 9.52
C ILE A 259 49.45 19.03 9.83
N THR A 260 49.04 18.38 10.92
CA THR A 260 49.54 17.05 11.31
C THR A 260 48.62 15.98 10.76
N PHE A 261 49.13 15.15 9.85
CA PHE A 261 48.44 13.96 9.37
C PHE A 261 48.65 12.81 10.35
N LEU A 262 47.55 12.23 10.86
CA LEU A 262 47.59 10.98 11.59
C LEU A 262 47.37 9.83 10.62
N GLU A 263 48.41 9.03 10.38
CA GLU A 263 48.29 7.82 9.57
C GLU A 263 47.52 6.72 10.34
N LEU A 264 46.47 6.18 9.71
CA LEU A 264 45.80 4.99 10.20
C LEU A 264 46.64 3.75 9.85
N PRO A 265 46.67 2.72 10.70
CA PRO A 265 47.51 1.54 10.48
C PRO A 265 47.14 0.83 9.18
N ALA A 266 48.07 0.75 8.23
CA ALA A 266 47.89 -0.04 7.00
C ALA A 266 47.96 -1.56 7.24
N SER A 267 48.44 -2.00 8.42
CA SER A 267 48.49 -3.41 8.80
C SER A 267 47.08 -3.98 8.92
N GLY A 268 46.72 -4.93 8.04
CA GLY A 268 45.40 -5.57 8.04
C GLY A 268 44.44 -5.07 6.96
N LEU A 269 44.75 -3.96 6.28
CA LEU A 269 44.03 -3.55 5.07
C LEU A 269 44.35 -4.51 3.93
N PRO A 270 43.34 -5.08 3.24
CA PRO A 270 43.58 -5.91 2.07
C PRO A 270 44.30 -5.12 0.96
N PRO A 271 45.34 -5.69 0.32
CA PRO A 271 46.14 -4.98 -0.67
C PRO A 271 45.31 -4.62 -1.91
N GLY A 272 45.44 -3.38 -2.39
CA GLY A 272 44.80 -2.92 -3.63
C GLY A 272 43.34 -2.47 -3.49
N ILE A 273 42.78 -2.44 -2.27
CA ILE A 273 41.44 -1.90 -2.04
C ILE A 273 41.39 -0.40 -2.33
N ARG A 274 40.42 0.01 -3.16
CA ARG A 274 40.12 1.42 -3.43
C ARG A 274 38.97 1.91 -2.57
N LEU A 275 39.22 2.92 -1.76
CA LEU A 275 38.21 3.61 -0.95
C LEU A 275 37.45 4.60 -1.82
N ARG A 276 36.12 4.63 -1.71
CA ARG A 276 35.27 5.54 -2.50
C ARG A 276 34.49 6.55 -1.66
N ASP A 277 34.12 6.18 -0.45
CA ASP A 277 33.43 7.07 0.49
C ASP A 277 33.69 6.60 1.92
N ALA A 278 33.44 7.47 2.90
CA ALA A 278 33.64 7.19 4.31
C ALA A 278 32.60 7.86 5.20
N ALA A 279 32.25 7.19 6.30
CA ALA A 279 31.34 7.69 7.32
C ALA A 279 31.81 7.28 8.73
N ARG A 280 31.33 7.98 9.75
CA ARG A 280 31.66 7.72 11.16
C ARG A 280 30.38 7.54 11.96
N THR A 281 30.31 6.50 12.79
CA THR A 281 29.17 6.33 13.71
C THR A 281 29.33 7.20 14.96
N PRO A 282 28.23 7.51 15.69
CA PRO A 282 28.28 8.24 16.95
C PRO A 282 29.23 7.61 17.99
N GLU A 283 29.40 6.29 17.97
CA GLU A 283 30.27 5.55 18.90
C GLU A 283 31.76 5.66 18.54
N GLY A 284 32.08 6.21 17.37
CA GLY A 284 33.44 6.49 16.93
C GLY A 284 33.99 5.54 15.87
N THR A 285 33.22 4.54 15.42
CA THR A 285 33.65 3.57 14.39
C THR A 285 33.68 4.23 13.02
N LEU A 286 34.75 3.99 12.24
CA LEU A 286 34.85 4.42 10.85
C LEU A 286 34.40 3.31 9.90
N TRP A 287 33.66 3.70 8.88
CA TRP A 287 33.14 2.84 7.83
C TRP A 287 33.54 3.38 6.47
N PHE A 288 33.93 2.50 5.56
CA PHE A 288 34.39 2.87 4.22
C PHE A 288 33.71 2.02 3.16
N ALA A 289 33.13 2.69 2.16
CA ALA A 289 32.67 2.02 0.94
C ALA A 289 33.85 1.72 0.03
N THR A 290 33.91 0.51 -0.51
CA THR A 290 34.99 0.05 -1.37
C THR A 290 34.46 -0.77 -2.55
N SER A 291 35.31 -1.09 -3.53
CA SER A 291 34.95 -2.01 -4.63
C SER A 291 34.79 -3.47 -4.19
N GLU A 292 35.29 -3.83 -3.00
CA GLU A 292 35.32 -5.21 -2.50
C GLU A 292 34.33 -5.46 -1.36
N GLY A 293 33.71 -4.40 -0.83
CA GLY A 293 32.75 -4.48 0.26
C GLY A 293 32.77 -3.25 1.17
N LEU A 294 32.22 -3.42 2.37
CA LEU A 294 32.15 -2.39 3.40
C LEU A 294 33.23 -2.64 4.45
N LEU A 295 34.18 -1.72 4.57
CA LEU A 295 35.30 -1.85 5.50
C LEU A 295 35.02 -1.10 6.81
N ARG A 296 35.28 -1.74 7.95
CA ARG A 296 35.08 -1.20 9.29
C ARG A 296 36.41 -1.04 10.03
N PHE A 297 36.55 0.04 10.78
CA PHE A 297 37.69 0.32 11.66
C PHE A 297 37.25 0.89 13.01
N ASP A 298 37.58 0.20 14.10
CA ASP A 298 37.14 0.53 15.46
C ASP A 298 38.16 1.35 16.28
N GLY A 299 39.34 1.63 15.72
CA GLY A 299 40.41 2.39 16.37
C GLY A 299 41.43 1.56 17.17
N LEU A 300 41.25 0.24 17.31
CA LEU A 300 42.13 -0.64 18.09
C LEU A 300 43.13 -1.48 17.26
N ALA A 301 43.17 -1.23 15.93
CA ALA A 301 44.09 -1.76 14.91
C ALA A 301 43.57 -2.91 14.02
N ASP A 302 42.40 -3.49 14.31
CA ASP A 302 41.82 -4.54 13.46
C ASP A 302 40.87 -3.95 12.40
N TRP A 303 41.09 -4.34 11.14
CA TRP A 303 40.23 -4.01 10.01
C TRP A 303 39.29 -5.18 9.74
N GLU A 304 38.02 -4.89 9.51
CA GLU A 304 37.01 -5.91 9.23
C GLU A 304 36.32 -5.59 7.92
N LEU A 305 36.44 -6.48 6.93
CA LEU A 305 35.80 -6.35 5.62
C LEU A 305 34.51 -7.17 5.61
N LEU A 306 33.38 -6.47 5.48
CA LEU A 306 32.09 -7.06 5.18
C LEU A 306 31.93 -7.20 3.67
N THR A 307 31.50 -8.37 3.23
CA THR A 307 31.25 -8.72 1.83
C THR A 307 29.90 -9.42 1.68
N THR A 308 29.56 -9.83 0.46
CA THR A 308 28.44 -10.73 0.17
C THR A 308 28.52 -12.06 0.92
N ALA A 309 29.71 -12.54 1.24
CA ALA A 309 29.88 -13.71 2.12
C ALA A 309 29.46 -13.44 3.58
N ASN A 310 29.34 -12.16 3.95
CA ASN A 310 28.87 -11.71 5.27
C ASN A 310 27.40 -11.25 5.23
N GLY A 311 26.68 -11.42 4.11
CA GLY A 311 25.28 -11.03 3.96
C GLY A 311 25.05 -9.63 3.40
N LEU A 312 26.10 -8.90 2.95
CA LEU A 312 25.88 -7.72 2.13
C LEU A 312 25.24 -8.10 0.79
N PRO A 313 24.36 -7.28 0.22
CA PRO A 313 23.79 -7.55 -1.09
C PRO A 313 24.83 -7.46 -2.21
N TRP A 314 25.81 -6.56 -2.06
CA TRP A 314 26.83 -6.28 -3.07
C TRP A 314 28.20 -5.98 -2.46
N ASN A 315 29.26 -6.32 -3.18
CA ASN A 315 30.64 -5.95 -2.83
C ASN A 315 31.00 -4.57 -3.40
N ASP A 316 30.54 -4.24 -4.61
CA ASP A 316 30.91 -3.01 -5.30
C ASP A 316 30.10 -1.82 -4.78
N LEU A 317 30.56 -1.21 -3.69
CA LEU A 317 29.91 -0.08 -3.03
C LEU A 317 30.49 1.24 -3.53
N SER A 318 29.62 2.19 -3.85
CA SER A 318 29.99 3.55 -4.24
C SER A 318 30.00 4.50 -3.04
N LEU A 319 29.11 4.30 -2.07
CA LEU A 319 28.79 5.28 -1.04
C LEU A 319 28.58 4.62 0.32
N VAL A 320 28.86 5.36 1.39
CA VAL A 320 28.46 4.99 2.76
C VAL A 320 28.03 6.23 3.52
N MET A 321 26.91 6.12 4.24
CA MET A 321 26.36 7.18 5.08
C MET A 321 25.92 6.59 6.41
N VAL A 322 26.06 7.34 7.49
CA VAL A 322 25.44 7.00 8.78
C VAL A 322 24.29 7.97 9.02
N ASP A 323 23.09 7.44 9.25
CA ASP A 323 21.92 8.27 9.55
C ASP A 323 21.88 8.71 11.03
N ARG A 324 20.89 9.55 11.37
CA ARG A 324 20.68 10.04 12.75
C ARG A 324 20.33 8.97 13.77
N GLU A 325 19.85 7.80 13.34
CA GLU A 325 19.57 6.65 14.20
C GLU A 325 20.82 5.75 14.37
N GLY A 326 21.93 6.11 13.72
CA GLY A 326 23.18 5.36 13.73
C GLY A 326 23.20 4.17 12.77
N LEU A 327 22.21 4.04 11.88
CA LEU A 327 22.19 2.97 10.87
C LEU A 327 23.14 3.30 9.73
N ILE A 328 23.72 2.26 9.16
CA ILE A 328 24.71 2.39 8.09
C ILE A 328 24.00 2.16 6.76
N TRP A 329 23.99 3.17 5.92
CA TRP A 329 23.47 3.12 4.56
C TRP A 329 24.62 2.96 3.58
N THR A 330 24.44 2.08 2.59
CA THR A 330 25.39 1.90 1.49
C THR A 330 24.69 2.08 0.15
N GLY A 331 25.39 2.68 -0.81
CA GLY A 331 24.94 2.81 -2.18
C GLY A 331 25.80 1.94 -3.10
N SER A 332 25.19 1.38 -4.14
CA SER A 332 25.87 0.65 -5.20
C SER A 332 25.27 0.99 -6.57
N GLY A 333 25.89 0.46 -7.63
CA GLY A 333 25.30 0.48 -8.98
C GLY A 333 24.03 -0.39 -9.13
N GLN A 334 23.62 -1.12 -8.09
CA GLN A 334 22.50 -2.06 -8.11
C GLN A 334 21.38 -1.72 -7.10
N GLY A 335 21.60 -0.76 -6.19
CA GLY A 335 20.59 -0.26 -5.28
C GLY A 335 21.20 0.42 -4.04
N ALA A 336 20.33 0.82 -3.11
CA ALA A 336 20.71 1.23 -1.77
C ALA A 336 20.48 0.08 -0.79
N ALA A 337 21.28 0.01 0.26
CA ALA A 337 21.07 -0.95 1.34
C ALA A 337 21.26 -0.28 2.70
N VAL A 338 20.46 -0.66 3.69
CA VAL A 338 20.64 -0.22 5.09
C VAL A 338 20.93 -1.41 5.97
N LEU A 339 21.96 -1.23 6.78
CA LEU A 339 22.49 -2.18 7.73
C LEU A 339 21.84 -1.88 9.09
N VAL A 340 20.86 -2.71 9.46
CA VAL A 340 20.08 -2.61 10.71
C VAL A 340 20.62 -3.61 11.73
N PRO A 341 21.19 -3.14 12.86
CA PRO A 341 21.54 -4.02 13.98
C PRO A 341 20.28 -4.71 14.52
N GLY A 342 20.32 -6.04 14.61
CA GLY A 342 19.18 -6.83 15.09
C GLY A 342 19.61 -7.96 16.02
N PRO A 343 18.68 -8.50 16.83
CA PRO A 343 18.98 -9.60 17.74
C PRO A 343 19.08 -10.97 17.02
N PHE A 344 18.78 -11.01 15.72
CA PHE A 344 18.77 -12.24 14.91
C PHE A 344 19.86 -12.26 13.86
N ARG A 345 20.36 -13.47 13.57
CA ARG A 345 21.23 -13.80 12.44
C ARG A 345 20.58 -14.89 11.62
N THR A 346 20.54 -14.73 10.31
CA THR A 346 20.05 -15.78 9.41
C THR A 346 21.20 -16.50 8.70
N PHE A 347 21.04 -17.80 8.48
CA PHE A 347 21.93 -18.67 7.72
C PHE A 347 21.17 -19.25 6.53
N GLY A 348 21.77 -19.18 5.35
CA GLY A 348 21.22 -19.71 4.11
C GLY A 348 22.14 -20.73 3.43
N VAL A 349 21.89 -20.97 2.14
CA VAL A 349 22.71 -21.88 1.31
C VAL A 349 24.16 -21.38 1.19
N THR A 350 24.34 -20.06 1.12
CA THR A 350 25.65 -19.40 1.10
C THR A 350 26.46 -19.64 2.38
N ASP A 351 25.80 -19.90 3.50
CA ASP A 351 26.43 -20.22 4.78
C ASP A 351 26.75 -21.72 4.94
N GLY A 352 26.45 -22.54 3.92
CA GLY A 352 26.75 -23.96 3.87
C GLY A 352 25.59 -24.91 4.18
N LEU A 353 24.36 -24.38 4.30
CA LEU A 353 23.15 -25.21 4.30
C LEU A 353 22.93 -25.82 2.89
N PRO A 354 22.53 -27.10 2.78
CA PRO A 354 22.29 -27.72 1.48
C PRO A 354 20.99 -27.24 0.81
N HIS A 355 20.06 -26.67 1.58
CA HIS A 355 18.78 -26.14 1.09
C HIS A 355 18.26 -25.04 2.03
N PRO A 356 17.54 -24.02 1.53
CA PRO A 356 17.04 -22.92 2.37
C PRO A 356 15.98 -23.37 3.38
N PHE A 357 15.10 -24.31 3.01
CA PHE A 357 14.07 -24.82 3.91
C PHE A 357 14.67 -25.76 4.97
N VAL A 358 14.81 -25.24 6.20
CA VAL A 358 15.26 -25.99 7.38
C VAL A 358 14.05 -26.44 8.19
N ARG A 359 13.91 -27.77 8.36
CA ARG A 359 12.71 -28.41 8.94
C ARG A 359 12.96 -29.09 10.28
N ALA A 360 14.21 -29.40 10.60
CA ALA A 360 14.54 -30.11 11.82
C ALA A 360 15.86 -29.59 12.39
N LEU A 361 15.93 -29.44 13.71
CA LEU A 361 17.15 -29.08 14.42
C LEU A 361 17.40 -30.05 15.56
N ALA A 362 18.66 -30.43 15.75
CA ALA A 362 19.09 -31.17 16.93
C ALA A 362 20.43 -30.63 17.42
N LEU A 363 20.56 -30.48 18.74
CA LEU A 363 21.82 -30.13 19.38
C LEU A 363 22.39 -31.36 20.07
N ASP A 364 23.53 -31.86 19.60
CA ASP A 364 24.18 -33.00 20.24
C ASP A 364 24.88 -32.60 21.56
N ARG A 365 25.24 -33.59 22.38
CA ARG A 365 25.96 -33.34 23.64
C ARG A 365 27.36 -32.72 23.46
N GLY A 366 27.94 -32.83 22.26
CA GLY A 366 29.18 -32.14 21.91
C GLY A 366 28.97 -30.65 21.61
N GLY A 367 27.71 -30.20 21.54
CA GLY A 367 27.30 -28.85 21.18
C GLY A 367 27.30 -28.60 19.66
N THR A 368 27.39 -29.65 18.83
CA THR A 368 27.21 -29.52 17.38
C THR A 368 25.73 -29.34 17.08
N LEU A 369 25.40 -28.31 16.33
CA LEU A 369 24.06 -28.06 15.82
C LEU A 369 23.88 -28.79 14.48
N TRP A 370 22.90 -29.67 14.41
CA TRP A 370 22.53 -30.40 13.21
C TRP A 370 21.25 -29.80 12.63
N ALA A 371 21.27 -29.50 11.33
CA ALA A 371 20.17 -28.91 10.60
C ALA A 371 19.72 -29.84 9.47
N GLY A 372 18.54 -30.43 9.65
CA GLY A 372 17.83 -31.19 8.63
C GLY A 372 17.06 -30.25 7.70
N THR A 373 17.23 -30.44 6.40
CA THR A 373 16.61 -29.62 5.35
C THR A 373 15.78 -30.49 4.41
N ARG A 374 15.06 -29.87 3.46
CA ARG A 374 14.37 -30.61 2.38
C ARG A 374 15.32 -31.35 1.43
N ALA A 375 16.62 -31.03 1.43
CA ALA A 375 17.59 -31.65 0.52
C ALA A 375 18.93 -31.95 1.22
N GLY A 376 18.87 -32.61 2.39
CA GLY A 376 20.05 -33.06 3.11
C GLY A 376 20.22 -32.47 4.50
N VAL A 377 21.38 -32.71 5.09
CA VAL A 377 21.74 -32.39 6.48
C VAL A 377 23.02 -31.55 6.50
N ALA A 378 22.99 -30.45 7.23
CA ALA A 378 24.17 -29.69 7.60
C ALA A 378 24.49 -29.81 9.08
N ALA A 379 25.75 -29.59 9.43
CA ALA A 379 26.19 -29.49 10.81
C ALA A 379 27.01 -28.22 11.02
N ARG A 380 26.89 -27.63 12.21
CA ARG A 380 27.67 -26.48 12.67
C ARG A 380 28.34 -26.80 14.00
N PRO A 381 29.67 -26.64 14.12
CA PRO A 381 30.40 -27.01 15.32
C PRO A 381 30.12 -26.07 16.52
N PRO A 382 30.35 -26.56 17.76
CA PRO A 382 30.02 -25.86 19.01
C PRO A 382 30.73 -24.52 19.22
N GLY A 383 31.89 -24.31 18.61
CA GLY A 383 32.68 -23.07 18.72
C GLY A 383 32.28 -21.98 17.72
N GLY A 384 31.23 -22.20 16.92
CA GLY A 384 30.89 -21.34 15.79
C GLY A 384 31.64 -21.69 14.50
N GLY A 385 31.37 -20.95 13.43
CA GLY A 385 31.82 -21.27 12.06
C GLY A 385 30.64 -21.48 11.09
N PRO A 386 30.92 -21.66 9.77
CA PRO A 386 29.89 -21.89 8.77
C PRO A 386 29.25 -23.27 8.94
N PHE A 387 28.04 -23.43 8.42
CA PHE A 387 27.45 -24.75 8.25
C PHE A 387 28.28 -25.56 7.25
N ARG A 388 28.30 -26.87 7.45
CA ARG A 388 28.92 -27.81 6.51
C ARG A 388 27.88 -28.86 6.16
N THR A 389 27.63 -29.05 4.88
CA THR A 389 26.79 -30.16 4.41
C THR A 389 27.49 -31.48 4.75
N VAL A 390 26.81 -32.30 5.55
CA VAL A 390 27.32 -33.60 6.03
C VAL A 390 26.72 -34.75 5.21
N LEU A 391 25.41 -34.74 5.01
CA LEU A 391 24.68 -35.73 4.19
C LEU A 391 23.89 -34.98 3.12
N PRO A 392 24.31 -34.97 1.85
CA PRO A 392 23.55 -34.35 0.77
C PRO A 392 22.34 -35.20 0.39
N ALA A 393 21.37 -34.62 -0.31
CA ALA A 393 20.13 -35.30 -0.72
C ALA A 393 20.35 -36.62 -1.47
N ASP A 394 21.41 -36.72 -2.28
CA ASP A 394 21.68 -37.91 -3.10
C ASP A 394 22.18 -39.13 -2.30
N VAL A 395 22.56 -38.95 -1.03
CA VAL A 395 22.98 -40.03 -0.12
C VAL A 395 21.81 -40.54 0.73
N LEU A 396 20.73 -39.78 0.80
CA LEU A 396 19.57 -40.06 1.63
C LEU A 396 18.44 -40.68 0.77
N PRO A 397 17.70 -41.68 1.26
CA PRO A 397 16.61 -42.31 0.51
C PRO A 397 15.57 -41.34 -0.06
N SER A 398 15.14 -40.35 0.73
CA SER A 398 14.16 -39.34 0.32
C SER A 398 14.75 -37.93 0.16
N GLY A 399 15.94 -37.68 0.72
CA GLY A 399 16.58 -36.36 0.72
C GLY A 399 15.99 -35.35 1.72
N SER A 400 14.74 -35.53 2.15
CA SER A 400 14.03 -34.58 3.02
C SER A 400 13.97 -35.07 4.47
N ILE A 401 14.47 -34.23 5.38
CA ILE A 401 14.42 -34.49 6.82
C ILE A 401 13.19 -33.82 7.43
N PHE A 402 12.45 -34.55 8.26
CA PHE A 402 11.23 -34.09 8.92
C PHE A 402 11.44 -33.80 10.41
N SER A 403 12.29 -34.57 11.09
CA SER A 403 12.60 -34.39 12.51
C SER A 403 14.03 -34.83 12.81
N ALA A 404 14.55 -34.40 13.96
CA ALA A 404 15.90 -34.74 14.41
C ALA A 404 15.93 -34.81 15.94
N LEU A 405 16.65 -35.78 16.49
CA LEU A 405 16.83 -35.96 17.93
C LEU A 405 18.29 -36.31 18.24
N ALA A 406 18.88 -35.61 19.21
CA ALA A 406 20.15 -36.02 19.80
C ALA A 406 19.90 -37.14 20.81
N LEU A 407 20.39 -38.34 20.52
CA LEU A 407 20.13 -39.51 21.37
C LEU A 407 20.95 -39.47 22.66
N PRO A 408 20.36 -39.91 23.80
CA PRO A 408 21.13 -40.23 25.00
C PRO A 408 22.21 -41.28 24.70
N PRO A 409 23.39 -41.25 25.36
CA PRO A 409 24.42 -42.28 25.24
C PRO A 409 23.91 -43.68 25.54
N GLU A 410 22.99 -43.80 26.49
CA GLU A 410 22.34 -45.04 26.87
C GLU A 410 21.49 -45.60 25.71
N ALA A 411 20.95 -44.73 24.85
CA ALA A 411 20.18 -45.07 23.65
C ALA A 411 21.04 -45.20 22.37
N GLY A 412 22.37 -45.23 22.52
CA GLY A 412 23.34 -45.35 21.42
C GLY A 412 24.12 -44.07 21.09
N GLY A 413 23.72 -42.91 21.64
CA GLY A 413 24.34 -41.61 21.38
C GLY A 413 24.20 -41.14 19.93
N GLY A 414 24.80 -40.00 19.58
CA GLY A 414 24.75 -39.48 18.22
C GLY A 414 23.44 -38.74 17.90
N VAL A 415 23.06 -38.72 16.62
CA VAL A 415 21.86 -37.99 16.15
C VAL A 415 21.00 -38.91 15.29
N LEU A 416 19.72 -39.00 15.63
CA LEU A 416 18.70 -39.69 14.86
C LEU A 416 17.94 -38.66 14.01
N LEU A 417 17.74 -38.96 12.73
CA LEU A 417 17.06 -38.11 11.77
C LEU A 417 15.88 -38.87 11.18
N GLY A 418 14.73 -38.21 11.10
CA GLY A 418 13.52 -38.73 10.49
C GLY A 418 13.42 -38.37 9.01
N GLU A 419 13.29 -39.38 8.15
CA GLU A 419 12.95 -39.21 6.73
C GLU A 419 11.47 -39.58 6.47
N ALA A 420 11.05 -39.47 5.21
CA ALA A 420 9.68 -39.83 4.80
C ALA A 420 9.33 -41.31 5.07
N THR A 421 10.29 -42.22 4.93
CA THR A 421 10.06 -43.67 5.02
C THR A 421 11.15 -44.45 5.78
N SER A 422 12.17 -43.75 6.30
CA SER A 422 13.31 -44.34 6.99
C SER A 422 13.82 -43.45 8.11
N LEU A 423 14.72 -43.98 8.93
CA LEU A 423 15.49 -43.21 9.90
C LEU A 423 16.97 -43.22 9.53
N VAL A 424 17.68 -42.13 9.78
CA VAL A 424 19.13 -42.06 9.62
C VAL A 424 19.77 -41.79 10.97
N HIS A 425 20.58 -42.74 11.43
CA HIS A 425 21.31 -42.62 12.70
C HIS A 425 22.78 -42.30 12.43
N ILE A 426 23.18 -41.06 12.72
CA ILE A 426 24.56 -40.60 12.69
C ILE A 426 25.24 -41.01 13.99
N LEU A 427 26.32 -41.76 13.89
CA LEU A 427 27.00 -42.34 15.04
C LEU A 427 27.72 -41.28 15.89
N PRO A 428 27.81 -41.45 17.22
CA PRO A 428 28.52 -40.52 18.08
C PRO A 428 30.01 -40.39 17.70
N GLY A 429 30.55 -39.18 17.84
CA GLY A 429 31.96 -38.89 17.50
C GLY A 429 32.21 -38.61 16.01
N THR A 430 31.18 -38.61 15.17
CA THR A 430 31.28 -38.21 13.76
C THR A 430 31.62 -36.72 13.67
N ALA A 431 32.82 -36.40 13.20
CA ALA A 431 33.26 -35.02 13.04
C ALA A 431 32.57 -34.38 11.82
N PRO A 432 32.11 -33.12 11.89
CA PRO A 432 31.47 -32.40 10.78
C PRO A 432 32.46 -31.98 9.66
N GLY A 433 33.58 -32.71 9.48
CA GLY A 433 34.73 -32.33 8.67
C GLY A 433 34.60 -32.51 7.16
N GLY A 434 33.59 -33.25 6.67
CA GLY A 434 33.38 -33.49 5.24
C GLY A 434 32.09 -34.26 4.91
N ILE A 435 31.75 -34.32 3.62
CA ILE A 435 30.57 -35.03 3.11
C ILE A 435 30.72 -36.54 3.38
N LEU A 436 29.76 -37.12 4.09
CA LEU A 436 29.71 -38.54 4.39
C LEU A 436 29.09 -39.30 3.21
N ARG A 437 29.90 -39.66 2.21
CA ARG A 437 29.47 -40.54 1.10
C ARG A 437 29.93 -41.98 1.32
N PRO A 438 29.05 -42.99 1.24
CA PRO A 438 29.44 -44.40 1.28
C PRO A 438 30.52 -44.72 0.23
N ASP A 439 30.41 -44.17 -0.97
CA ASP A 439 31.30 -44.45 -2.10
C ASP A 439 32.66 -43.75 -2.01
N ALA A 440 32.79 -42.73 -1.15
CA ALA A 440 34.03 -41.98 -0.95
C ALA A 440 34.87 -42.51 0.22
N LEU A 441 34.34 -43.49 0.97
CA LEU A 441 35.03 -44.10 2.11
C LEU A 441 36.02 -45.17 1.64
N PRO A 442 37.22 -45.26 2.25
CA PRO A 442 38.18 -46.33 1.95
C PRO A 442 37.54 -47.72 2.09
N ALA A 443 37.82 -48.63 1.16
CA ALA A 443 37.26 -49.98 1.18
C ALA A 443 37.48 -50.66 2.55
N GLY A 444 36.39 -51.09 3.19
CA GLY A 444 36.40 -51.73 4.51
C GLY A 444 36.20 -50.79 5.71
N THR A 445 36.00 -49.49 5.50
CA THR A 445 35.54 -48.58 6.57
C THR A 445 34.02 -48.63 6.72
N VAL A 446 33.56 -48.74 7.97
CA VAL A 446 32.13 -48.68 8.31
C VAL A 446 31.67 -47.23 8.18
N PRO A 447 30.57 -46.95 7.45
CA PRO A 447 30.07 -45.59 7.35
C PRO A 447 29.71 -45.03 8.73
N PRO A 448 30.03 -43.75 9.00
CA PRO A 448 29.74 -43.11 10.29
C PRO A 448 28.24 -42.79 10.50
N PHE A 449 27.37 -43.38 9.68
CA PHE A 449 25.93 -43.33 9.80
C PHE A 449 25.32 -44.65 9.32
N ARG A 450 24.08 -44.92 9.72
CA ARG A 450 23.27 -46.04 9.23
C ARG A 450 21.89 -45.56 8.83
N VAL A 451 21.37 -46.12 7.74
CA VAL A 451 19.95 -46.01 7.38
C VAL A 451 19.23 -47.19 8.02
N VAL A 452 18.18 -46.90 8.76
CA VAL A 452 17.31 -47.89 9.42
C VAL A 452 15.96 -47.81 8.73
N GLU A 453 15.59 -48.86 8.01
CA GLU A 453 14.25 -48.98 7.46
C GLU A 453 13.25 -49.21 8.59
N VAL A 454 12.12 -48.48 8.54
CA VAL A 454 11.07 -48.62 9.55
C VAL A 454 10.27 -49.92 9.35
N GLY A 455 10.34 -50.56 8.17
CA GLY A 455 9.83 -51.91 7.89
C GLY A 455 8.31 -52.08 8.05
N GLU A 456 7.82 -53.33 8.10
CA GLU A 456 6.39 -53.68 8.31
C GLU A 456 5.82 -53.24 9.68
N ALA A 457 6.62 -52.60 10.55
CA ALA A 457 6.22 -52.16 11.88
C ALA A 457 5.35 -50.88 11.88
N LEU A 458 5.34 -50.11 10.78
CA LEU A 458 4.51 -48.93 10.58
C LEU A 458 4.16 -48.75 9.09
N PRO A 459 3.06 -48.05 8.74
CA PRO A 459 2.84 -47.56 7.39
C PRO A 459 4.04 -46.70 6.95
N ALA A 460 4.41 -46.73 5.67
CA ALA A 460 5.43 -45.84 5.11
C ALA A 460 5.00 -44.37 5.32
N ALA A 461 5.44 -43.77 6.43
CA ALA A 461 4.96 -42.50 6.91
C ALA A 461 6.11 -41.70 7.56
N PRO A 462 6.13 -40.37 7.40
CA PRO A 462 7.22 -39.55 7.93
C PRO A 462 7.29 -39.58 9.45
N ALA A 463 8.52 -39.59 9.98
CA ALA A 463 8.75 -39.35 11.40
C ALA A 463 8.67 -37.84 11.69
N TYR A 464 7.52 -37.36 12.19
CA TYR A 464 7.26 -35.93 12.38
C TYR A 464 7.88 -35.34 13.64
N ALA A 465 7.98 -36.13 14.70
CA ALA A 465 8.62 -35.71 15.94
C ALA A 465 9.33 -36.89 16.61
N MET A 466 10.34 -36.58 17.41
CA MET A 466 11.10 -37.54 18.18
C MET A 466 11.42 -36.93 19.54
N GLU A 467 11.32 -37.72 20.59
CA GLU A 467 11.60 -37.26 21.96
C GLU A 467 12.25 -38.38 22.76
N GLY A 468 13.16 -38.05 23.68
CA GLY A 468 13.71 -39.05 24.58
C GLY A 468 12.61 -39.67 25.46
N ASP A 469 12.72 -40.96 25.79
CA ASP A 469 11.77 -41.57 26.71
C ASP A 469 12.04 -41.05 28.15
N PRO A 470 11.11 -40.29 28.77
CA PRO A 470 11.34 -39.70 30.08
C PRO A 470 11.44 -40.74 31.20
N LEU A 471 10.98 -41.98 30.95
CA LEU A 471 10.97 -43.08 31.90
C LEU A 471 12.09 -44.10 31.65
N ASP A 472 12.64 -44.13 30.43
CA ASP A 472 13.75 -45.01 30.05
C ASP A 472 14.84 -44.24 29.28
N PRO A 473 15.97 -43.89 29.92
CA PRO A 473 17.04 -43.14 29.25
C PRO A 473 17.70 -43.91 28.09
N SER A 474 17.47 -45.22 27.97
CA SER A 474 17.98 -46.03 26.85
C SER A 474 17.06 -46.05 25.62
N ALA A 475 15.93 -45.36 25.67
CA ALA A 475 14.94 -45.36 24.60
C ALA A 475 14.54 -43.94 24.16
N ALA A 476 13.89 -43.87 22.99
CA ALA A 476 13.25 -42.67 22.47
C ALA A 476 11.92 -43.01 21.80
N TRP A 477 11.01 -42.04 21.78
CA TRP A 477 9.72 -42.12 21.11
C TRP A 477 9.80 -41.43 19.75
N ILE A 478 9.14 -42.02 18.74
CA ILE A 478 9.05 -41.48 17.40
C ILE A 478 7.57 -41.39 17.04
N ALA A 479 7.11 -40.20 16.70
CA ALA A 479 5.75 -39.90 16.28
C ALA A 479 5.62 -39.99 14.75
N THR A 480 4.59 -40.71 14.29
CA THR A 480 4.25 -40.84 12.88
C THR A 480 2.73 -40.70 12.67
N PRO A 481 2.27 -40.36 11.44
CA PRO A 481 0.85 -40.38 11.08
C PRO A 481 0.11 -41.70 11.32
N GLY A 482 0.84 -42.81 11.51
CA GLY A 482 0.26 -44.15 11.70
C GLY A 482 0.43 -44.71 13.11
N GLY A 483 0.92 -43.90 14.07
CA GLY A 483 1.18 -44.33 15.44
C GLY A 483 2.52 -43.87 16.01
N LEU A 484 2.73 -44.11 17.31
CA LEU A 484 4.06 -44.03 17.92
C LEU A 484 4.83 -45.34 17.73
N VAL A 485 6.14 -45.23 17.58
CA VAL A 485 7.09 -46.35 17.75
C VAL A 485 8.19 -46.00 18.73
N ARG A 486 8.85 -47.04 19.23
CA ARG A 486 9.91 -46.93 20.20
C ARG A 486 11.25 -47.23 19.55
N TRP A 487 12.24 -46.39 19.82
CA TRP A 487 13.63 -46.65 19.49
C TRP A 487 14.33 -47.21 20.72
N ALA A 488 14.87 -48.42 20.64
CA ALA A 488 15.62 -49.06 21.71
C ALA A 488 16.67 -50.02 21.12
N ASP A 489 17.78 -50.23 21.83
CA ASP A 489 18.89 -51.09 21.39
C ASP A 489 19.39 -50.80 19.95
N GLY A 490 19.26 -49.55 19.54
CA GLY A 490 19.64 -49.09 18.22
C GLY A 490 18.77 -49.60 17.06
N ASN A 491 17.54 -50.05 17.31
CA ASN A 491 16.56 -50.39 16.28
C ASN A 491 15.19 -49.78 16.61
N VAL A 492 14.26 -49.87 15.66
CA VAL A 492 12.85 -49.53 15.87
C VAL A 492 12.11 -50.76 16.37
N GLU A 493 11.39 -50.62 17.48
CA GLU A 493 10.53 -51.63 18.09
C GLU A 493 9.05 -51.22 17.96
N PRO A 494 8.19 -52.08 17.39
CA PRO A 494 6.75 -51.82 17.36
C PRO A 494 6.15 -51.94 18.76
N LEU A 495 5.10 -51.15 19.01
CA LEU A 495 4.34 -51.26 20.24
C LEU A 495 3.42 -52.50 20.23
N PRO A 496 3.24 -53.18 21.39
CA PRO A 496 2.21 -54.20 21.54
C PRO A 496 0.81 -53.67 21.19
N GLU A 497 -0.06 -54.51 20.62
CA GLU A 497 -1.44 -54.11 20.26
C GLU A 497 -2.25 -53.58 21.45
N ASP A 498 -1.96 -54.04 22.67
CA ASP A 498 -2.63 -53.65 23.92
C ASP A 498 -1.96 -52.46 24.64
N HIS A 499 -0.87 -51.92 24.09
CA HIS A 499 -0.18 -50.78 24.71
C HIS A 499 -1.05 -49.51 24.64
N PRO A 500 -1.14 -48.69 25.71
CA PRO A 500 -2.02 -47.51 25.75
C PRO A 500 -1.74 -46.46 24.67
N LEU A 501 -0.52 -46.42 24.14
CA LEU A 501 -0.08 -45.49 23.10
C LEU A 501 -0.27 -46.00 21.67
N THR A 502 -0.70 -47.25 21.49
CA THR A 502 -0.88 -47.85 20.17
C THR A 502 -2.05 -47.20 19.43
N GLY A 503 -1.83 -46.83 18.16
CA GLY A 503 -2.85 -46.22 17.29
C GLY A 503 -3.12 -44.73 17.53
N LEU A 504 -2.22 -44.02 18.24
CA LEU A 504 -2.28 -42.57 18.37
C LEU A 504 -1.59 -41.89 17.19
N ASP A 505 -2.35 -41.17 16.35
CA ASP A 505 -1.83 -40.37 15.23
C ASP A 505 -1.09 -39.13 15.74
N ALA A 506 0.14 -39.35 16.20
CA ALA A 506 0.97 -38.35 16.85
C ALA A 506 1.73 -37.49 15.83
N MET A 507 1.70 -36.18 16.07
CA MET A 507 2.40 -35.17 15.26
C MET A 507 3.58 -34.57 16.02
N SER A 508 3.43 -34.38 17.33
CA SER A 508 4.41 -33.73 18.20
C SER A 508 4.52 -34.44 19.54
N LEU A 509 5.72 -34.37 20.12
CA LEU A 509 6.05 -34.99 21.40
C LEU A 509 6.80 -33.97 22.25
N ALA A 510 6.58 -33.99 23.56
CA ALA A 510 7.39 -33.22 24.50
C ALA A 510 7.49 -33.96 25.84
N ALA A 511 8.71 -34.14 26.33
CA ALA A 511 8.95 -34.72 27.65
C ALA A 511 9.06 -33.61 28.70
N THR A 512 8.25 -33.67 29.76
CA THR A 512 8.32 -32.71 30.87
C THR A 512 9.25 -33.20 31.99
N PRO A 513 9.87 -32.29 32.77
CA PRO A 513 10.83 -32.66 33.81
C PRO A 513 10.27 -33.55 34.94
N ASP A 514 8.95 -33.60 35.09
CA ASP A 514 8.23 -34.46 36.03
C ASP A 514 8.06 -35.91 35.56
N GLY A 515 8.59 -36.25 34.37
CA GLY A 515 8.55 -37.60 33.81
C GLY A 515 7.37 -37.85 32.87
N GLY A 516 6.55 -36.85 32.58
CA GLY A 516 5.42 -36.95 31.67
C GLY A 516 5.83 -36.90 30.19
N LEU A 517 5.21 -37.74 29.36
CA LEU A 517 5.29 -37.65 27.91
C LEU A 517 3.99 -37.05 27.36
N TRP A 518 4.09 -35.84 26.82
CA TRP A 518 2.99 -35.17 26.13
C TRP A 518 2.99 -35.51 24.65
N ILE A 519 1.80 -35.78 24.11
CA ILE A 519 1.59 -36.25 22.75
C ILE A 519 0.51 -35.40 22.09
N GLY A 520 0.88 -34.65 21.06
CA GLY A 520 -0.01 -33.85 20.24
C GLY A 520 -0.54 -34.66 19.06
N LEU A 521 -1.86 -34.66 18.87
CA LEU A 521 -2.53 -35.48 17.84
C LEU A 521 -3.03 -34.64 16.65
N LEU A 522 -3.15 -35.27 15.48
CA LEU A 522 -3.69 -34.64 14.26
C LEU A 522 -5.20 -34.38 14.31
N GLY A 523 -5.93 -34.98 15.25
CA GLY A 523 -7.40 -34.85 15.35
C GLY A 523 -8.03 -35.30 16.67
N GLY A 524 -7.25 -35.29 17.76
CA GLY A 524 -7.67 -35.83 19.07
C GLY A 524 -7.27 -34.98 20.27
N GLY A 525 -6.75 -33.78 20.03
CA GLY A 525 -6.21 -32.88 21.05
C GLY A 525 -4.89 -33.40 21.61
N LEU A 526 -4.76 -33.33 22.93
CA LEU A 526 -3.53 -33.60 23.65
C LEU A 526 -3.67 -34.86 24.52
N ARG A 527 -2.59 -35.64 24.64
CA ARG A 527 -2.48 -36.77 25.58
C ARG A 527 -1.26 -36.57 26.48
N LEU A 528 -1.38 -37.01 27.73
CA LEU A 528 -0.27 -37.09 28.68
C LEU A 528 -0.14 -38.53 29.17
N TRP A 529 1.02 -39.12 28.97
CA TRP A 529 1.40 -40.43 29.50
C TRP A 529 2.34 -40.26 30.69
N ASP A 530 1.95 -40.77 31.86
CA ASP A 530 2.75 -40.71 33.09
C ASP A 530 3.46 -42.03 33.44
N GLY A 531 3.43 -43.01 32.51
CA GLY A 531 3.99 -44.35 32.71
C GLY A 531 2.99 -45.41 33.12
N ASP A 532 1.85 -45.00 33.69
CA ASP A 532 0.79 -45.92 34.12
C ASP A 532 -0.55 -45.58 33.44
N THR A 533 -0.88 -44.30 33.31
CA THR A 533 -2.17 -43.80 32.85
C THR A 533 -2.03 -42.83 31.69
N LEU A 534 -2.91 -42.98 30.69
CA LEU A 534 -3.04 -42.03 29.59
C LEU A 534 -4.16 -41.03 29.87
N HIS A 535 -3.79 -39.79 30.15
CA HIS A 535 -4.73 -38.69 30.39
C HIS A 535 -5.05 -37.99 29.07
N ALA A 536 -6.33 -37.70 28.83
CA ALA A 536 -6.79 -37.03 27.61
C ALA A 536 -7.25 -35.59 27.89
N LEU A 537 -6.80 -34.67 27.05
CA LEU A 537 -7.29 -33.30 26.98
C LEU A 537 -7.82 -33.04 25.56
N ASP A 538 -9.13 -33.19 25.41
CA ASP A 538 -9.87 -32.95 24.16
C ASP A 538 -10.77 -31.70 24.29
N ALA A 539 -11.68 -31.45 23.33
CA ALA A 539 -12.61 -30.32 23.44
C ALA A 539 -13.51 -30.36 24.68
N ARG A 540 -13.81 -31.54 25.25
CA ARG A 540 -14.56 -31.63 26.52
C ARG A 540 -13.71 -31.21 27.71
N GLY A 541 -12.39 -31.33 27.60
CA GLY A 541 -11.43 -30.84 28.59
C GLY A 541 -11.07 -29.36 28.47
N GLY A 542 -11.64 -28.63 27.49
CA GLY A 542 -11.46 -27.18 27.33
C GLY A 542 -10.47 -26.76 26.25
N LEU A 543 -9.96 -27.68 25.43
CA LEU A 543 -9.09 -27.37 24.30
C LEU A 543 -9.94 -26.92 23.10
N SER A 544 -9.79 -25.68 22.64
CA SER A 544 -10.62 -25.15 21.54
C SER A 544 -10.22 -25.67 20.16
N ASN A 545 -8.96 -26.11 19.99
CA ASN A 545 -8.44 -26.75 18.80
C ASN A 545 -7.90 -28.15 19.12
N GLN A 546 -8.21 -29.14 18.28
CA GLN A 546 -7.81 -30.53 18.46
C GLN A 546 -6.66 -30.98 17.56
N VAL A 547 -6.14 -30.08 16.71
CA VAL A 547 -5.00 -30.32 15.83
C VAL A 547 -3.77 -29.66 16.43
N ILE A 548 -2.85 -30.48 16.93
CA ILE A 548 -1.67 -30.00 17.65
C ILE A 548 -0.45 -30.10 16.75
N TRP A 549 0.15 -28.96 16.41
CA TRP A 549 1.27 -28.87 15.47
C TRP A 549 2.61 -29.11 16.15
N ASP A 550 2.84 -28.44 17.27
CA ASP A 550 4.10 -28.51 18.02
C ASP A 550 3.86 -28.39 19.53
N LEU A 551 4.79 -28.92 20.31
CA LEU A 551 4.75 -28.91 21.77
C LEU A 551 6.10 -28.49 22.32
N ALA A 552 6.08 -27.59 23.30
CA ALA A 552 7.27 -27.21 24.07
C ALA A 552 7.04 -27.44 25.55
N ALA A 553 7.81 -28.35 26.15
CA ALA A 553 7.85 -28.49 27.59
C ALA A 553 8.54 -27.26 28.20
N ALA A 554 7.90 -26.68 29.22
CA ALA A 554 8.47 -25.60 29.99
C ALA A 554 9.10 -26.13 31.28
N SER A 555 10.10 -25.40 31.79
CA SER A 555 10.85 -25.71 33.00
C SER A 555 9.99 -25.72 34.27
N ASP A 556 8.84 -25.04 34.23
CA ASP A 556 7.84 -25.02 35.32
C ASP A 556 6.89 -26.25 35.32
N GLY A 557 7.07 -27.18 34.39
CA GLY A 557 6.25 -28.38 34.21
C GLY A 557 4.96 -28.15 33.40
N SER A 558 4.72 -26.95 32.87
CA SER A 558 3.67 -26.72 31.88
C SER A 558 4.12 -27.15 30.48
N VAL A 559 3.17 -27.34 29.57
CA VAL A 559 3.44 -27.53 28.15
C VAL A 559 2.79 -26.41 27.36
N TRP A 560 3.55 -25.84 26.43
CA TRP A 560 3.06 -24.88 25.45
C TRP A 560 2.68 -25.60 24.18
N VAL A 561 1.47 -25.33 23.73
CA VAL A 561 0.79 -26.02 22.64
C VAL A 561 0.64 -25.07 21.47
N ALA A 562 1.31 -25.36 20.37
CA ALA A 562 1.17 -24.64 19.12
C ALA A 562 0.06 -25.26 18.27
N THR A 563 -0.88 -24.44 17.79
CA THR A 563 -2.07 -24.94 17.09
C THR A 563 -2.24 -24.36 15.69
N ASN A 564 -3.04 -25.10 14.91
CA ASN A 564 -3.40 -24.74 13.56
C ASN A 564 -4.58 -23.75 13.54
N GLY A 565 -4.32 -22.48 13.87
CA GLY A 565 -5.30 -21.39 13.66
C GLY A 565 -6.09 -20.92 14.88
N ASP A 566 -5.73 -21.35 16.09
CA ASP A 566 -6.39 -20.95 17.35
C ASP A 566 -5.43 -20.28 18.36
N GLY A 567 -4.19 -20.01 17.93
CA GLY A 567 -3.13 -19.44 18.74
C GLY A 567 -2.30 -20.49 19.47
N ALA A 568 -1.73 -20.10 20.61
CA ALA A 568 -0.98 -20.97 21.50
C ALA A 568 -1.69 -21.17 22.83
N PHE A 569 -1.54 -22.34 23.44
CA PHE A 569 -2.09 -22.64 24.76
C PHE A 569 -0.98 -23.04 25.72
N GLN A 570 -0.94 -22.43 26.90
CA GLN A 570 -0.19 -22.98 28.02
C GLN A 570 -1.11 -23.93 28.77
N VAL A 571 -0.70 -25.18 28.91
CA VAL A 571 -1.44 -26.23 29.62
C VAL A 571 -0.63 -26.70 30.81
N ARG A 572 -1.25 -26.71 31.99
CA ARG A 572 -0.64 -27.24 33.21
C ARG A 572 -1.61 -28.16 33.94
N ARG A 573 -1.08 -29.23 34.51
CA ARG A 573 -1.85 -30.14 35.36
C ARG A 573 -2.04 -29.52 36.75
N ASP A 574 -3.28 -29.48 37.24
CA ASP A 574 -3.55 -29.06 38.61
C ASP A 574 -2.92 -30.09 39.59
N PRO A 575 -2.14 -29.65 40.60
CA PRO A 575 -1.65 -30.52 41.68
C PRO A 575 -2.73 -31.34 42.39
N ALA A 576 -4.00 -30.90 42.37
CA ALA A 576 -5.15 -31.60 42.97
C ALA A 576 -5.73 -32.74 42.10
N GLY A 577 -5.31 -32.86 40.84
CA GLY A 577 -5.51 -34.06 40.01
C GLY A 577 -6.82 -34.19 39.23
N GLU A 578 -7.76 -33.23 39.32
CA GLU A 578 -9.08 -33.34 38.64
C GLU A 578 -9.32 -32.37 37.47
N ALA A 579 -8.51 -31.32 37.29
CA ALA A 579 -8.72 -30.30 36.25
C ALA A 579 -7.41 -29.82 35.57
N TRP A 580 -7.54 -29.31 34.35
CA TRP A 580 -6.45 -28.69 33.57
C TRP A 580 -6.51 -27.17 33.69
N ASP A 581 -5.37 -26.54 33.95
CA ASP A 581 -5.21 -25.08 33.90
C ASP A 581 -4.75 -24.71 32.49
N ILE A 582 -5.62 -24.08 31.71
CA ILE A 582 -5.40 -23.74 30.30
C ILE A 582 -5.45 -22.23 30.11
N ARG A 583 -4.38 -21.68 29.55
CA ARG A 583 -4.28 -20.27 29.20
C ARG A 583 -4.07 -20.11 27.71
N SER A 584 -5.02 -19.46 27.04
CA SER A 584 -4.96 -19.17 25.60
C SER A 584 -4.22 -17.86 25.32
N LEU A 585 -3.41 -17.86 24.27
CA LEU A 585 -2.79 -16.69 23.69
C LEU A 585 -3.16 -16.65 22.20
N GLY A 586 -3.91 -15.63 21.78
CA GLY A 586 -4.35 -15.44 20.40
C GLY A 586 -4.18 -13.99 19.93
N PRO A 587 -4.78 -13.62 18.78
CA PRO A 587 -4.61 -12.29 18.21
C PRO A 587 -5.04 -11.12 19.10
N GLY A 588 -6.04 -11.33 19.95
CA GLY A 588 -6.50 -10.33 20.92
C GLY A 588 -5.55 -10.12 22.11
N GLN A 589 -4.51 -10.94 22.25
CA GLN A 589 -3.57 -10.94 23.38
C GLN A 589 -2.11 -10.69 22.94
N GLY A 590 -1.87 -10.26 21.71
CA GLY A 590 -0.55 -9.82 21.24
C GLY A 590 0.11 -10.69 20.17
N LEU A 591 -0.47 -11.85 19.82
CA LEU A 591 -0.06 -12.57 18.61
C LEU A 591 -0.60 -11.83 17.37
N VAL A 592 0.14 -11.84 16.26
CA VAL A 592 -0.33 -11.24 15.00
C VAL A 592 -1.04 -12.24 14.10
N ASP A 593 -0.81 -13.52 14.33
CA ASP A 593 -1.38 -14.61 13.56
C ASP A 593 -1.74 -15.78 14.50
N PRO A 594 -2.90 -16.41 14.33
CA PRO A 594 -3.32 -17.52 15.18
C PRO A 594 -2.73 -18.87 14.75
N PHE A 595 -2.03 -18.97 13.62
CA PHE A 595 -1.28 -20.16 13.26
C PHE A 595 0.10 -20.11 13.92
N VAL A 596 0.35 -21.05 14.81
CA VAL A 596 1.62 -21.18 15.51
C VAL A 596 2.27 -22.48 15.05
N TRP A 597 3.41 -22.36 14.38
CA TRP A 597 4.17 -23.50 13.87
C TRP A 597 5.04 -24.14 14.93
N GLN A 598 5.52 -23.33 15.86
CA GLN A 598 6.58 -23.74 16.76
C GLN A 598 6.53 -23.02 18.10
N ALA A 599 6.85 -23.75 19.16
CA ALA A 599 7.13 -23.20 20.49
C ALA A 599 8.51 -23.64 20.98
N VAL A 600 9.22 -22.78 21.72
CA VAL A 600 10.47 -23.16 22.44
C VAL A 600 10.66 -22.27 23.67
N GLU A 601 11.17 -22.83 24.76
CA GLU A 601 11.54 -22.08 25.96
C GLU A 601 13.01 -21.63 25.87
N ASP A 602 13.29 -20.39 26.30
CA ASP A 602 14.66 -19.90 26.49
C ASP A 602 15.21 -20.22 27.89
N GLY A 603 16.51 -19.99 28.08
CA GLY A 603 17.16 -20.24 29.38
C GLY A 603 16.65 -19.36 30.54
N ASP A 604 15.88 -18.31 30.26
CA ASP A 604 15.28 -17.40 31.24
C ASP A 604 13.80 -17.76 31.56
N GLY A 605 13.27 -18.84 30.97
CA GLY A 605 11.89 -19.29 31.14
C GLY A 605 10.86 -18.51 30.31
N ARG A 606 11.29 -17.77 29.28
CA ARG A 606 10.39 -17.13 28.32
C ARG A 606 10.05 -18.09 27.19
N ILE A 607 8.88 -17.89 26.59
CA ILE A 607 8.40 -18.76 25.52
C ILE A 607 8.44 -18.02 24.20
N TRP A 608 8.98 -18.67 23.19
CA TRP A 608 9.11 -18.14 21.84
C TRP A 608 8.17 -18.91 20.91
N LEU A 609 7.34 -18.18 20.16
CA LEU A 609 6.28 -18.70 19.32
C LEU A 609 6.48 -18.20 17.88
N TYR A 610 6.73 -19.11 16.94
CA TYR A 610 6.87 -18.77 15.53
C TYR A 610 5.53 -18.95 14.81
N THR A 611 5.07 -17.90 14.11
CA THR A 611 3.77 -17.85 13.44
C THR A 611 3.93 -17.69 11.92
N ASN A 612 2.83 -17.49 11.17
CA ASN A 612 2.89 -17.09 9.75
C ASN A 612 3.30 -15.63 9.53
N ARG A 613 3.37 -14.81 10.60
CA ARG A 613 3.60 -13.37 10.51
C ARG A 613 4.73 -12.88 11.42
N GLY A 614 5.68 -13.76 11.69
CA GLY A 614 6.88 -13.51 12.47
C GLY A 614 6.95 -14.27 13.78
N LEU A 615 7.97 -13.95 14.55
CA LEU A 615 8.33 -14.58 15.80
C LEU A 615 7.83 -13.74 16.98
N HIS A 616 7.32 -14.38 18.02
CA HIS A 616 6.78 -13.72 19.20
C HIS A 616 7.45 -14.27 20.45
N ARG A 617 7.90 -13.40 21.36
CA ARG A 617 8.42 -13.77 22.67
C ARG A 617 7.41 -13.38 23.74
N VAL A 618 6.91 -14.39 24.44
CA VAL A 618 6.07 -14.26 25.62
C VAL A 618 6.98 -14.13 26.84
N GLU A 619 6.93 -12.98 27.51
CA GLU A 619 7.71 -12.73 28.72
C GLU A 619 7.24 -13.61 29.89
N ALA A 620 8.04 -13.70 30.95
CA ALA A 620 7.77 -14.54 32.11
C ALA A 620 6.46 -14.19 32.87
N ASP A 621 5.85 -13.01 32.63
CA ASP A 621 4.52 -12.67 33.14
C ASP A 621 3.37 -13.38 32.37
N GLY A 622 3.70 -14.01 31.24
CA GLY A 622 2.82 -14.68 30.30
C GLY A 622 1.86 -13.75 29.54
N ARG A 623 1.92 -12.43 29.76
CA ARG A 623 0.99 -11.42 29.23
C ARG A 623 1.64 -10.52 28.20
N THR A 624 2.90 -10.19 28.42
CA THR A 624 3.64 -9.28 27.55
C THR A 624 4.21 -10.09 26.39
N VAL A 625 3.84 -9.71 25.17
CA VAL A 625 4.30 -10.35 23.94
C VAL A 625 5.11 -9.35 23.13
N THR A 626 6.38 -9.67 22.91
CA THR A 626 7.27 -8.91 22.01
C THR A 626 7.25 -9.56 20.63
N ARG A 627 7.11 -8.78 19.56
CA ARG A 627 7.07 -9.27 18.19
C ARG A 627 8.38 -8.98 17.47
N PHE A 628 8.76 -9.89 16.58
CA PHE A 628 9.85 -9.76 15.65
C PHE A 628 9.41 -10.14 14.22
N GLY A 629 9.93 -9.45 13.21
CA GLY A 629 9.66 -9.67 11.79
C GLY A 629 10.94 -9.70 10.93
N LEU A 630 10.78 -9.61 9.61
CA LEU A 630 11.93 -9.54 8.67
C LEU A 630 12.85 -8.34 8.99
N ALA A 631 12.27 -7.22 9.44
CA ALA A 631 13.01 -6.03 9.86
C ALA A 631 14.04 -6.33 10.96
N ASP A 632 13.72 -7.25 11.87
CA ASP A 632 14.53 -7.64 13.01
C ASP A 632 15.60 -8.69 12.66
N GLY A 633 15.54 -9.28 11.46
CA GLY A 633 16.53 -10.24 10.95
C GLY A 633 16.06 -11.68 10.81
N LEU A 634 14.75 -11.90 10.88
CA LEU A 634 14.18 -13.22 10.61
C LEU A 634 14.42 -13.62 9.14
N ALA A 635 14.71 -14.90 8.92
CA ALA A 635 14.91 -15.48 7.59
C ALA A 635 13.63 -15.47 6.75
N ASP A 636 12.50 -15.67 7.42
CA ASP A 636 11.17 -15.64 6.86
C ASP A 636 10.18 -15.12 7.90
N LEU A 637 8.96 -14.80 7.47
CA LEU A 637 7.86 -14.54 8.43
C LEU A 637 7.22 -15.81 8.92
N GLU A 638 7.38 -16.92 8.18
CA GLU A 638 6.78 -18.22 8.47
C GLU A 638 7.83 -19.19 9.03
N GLY A 639 7.54 -19.74 10.21
CA GLY A 639 8.40 -20.74 10.85
C GLY A 639 8.22 -22.13 10.23
N ALA A 640 9.13 -23.03 10.55
CA ALA A 640 8.97 -24.46 10.27
C ALA A 640 8.71 -25.22 11.57
N ALA A 641 7.76 -26.16 11.55
CA ALA A 641 7.53 -27.04 12.70
C ALA A 641 8.76 -27.89 13.04
N ALA A 642 8.91 -28.21 14.32
CA ALA A 642 10.02 -29.04 14.86
C ALA A 642 11.43 -28.52 14.55
N ALA A 643 11.56 -27.25 14.15
CA ALA A 643 12.83 -26.65 13.74
C ALA A 643 13.35 -25.60 14.73
N ALA A 644 13.26 -25.82 16.04
CA ALA A 644 13.83 -24.92 17.04
C ALA A 644 14.56 -25.67 18.12
N VAL A 645 15.64 -25.05 18.59
CA VAL A 645 16.45 -25.61 19.67
C VAL A 645 17.12 -24.49 20.43
N ALA A 646 17.19 -24.65 21.75
CA ALA A 646 17.99 -23.83 22.64
C ALA A 646 19.35 -24.47 22.87
N THR A 647 20.41 -23.65 22.84
CA THR A 647 21.75 -24.12 23.19
C THR A 647 22.03 -23.95 24.68
N VAL A 648 23.00 -24.72 25.17
CA VAL A 648 23.56 -24.57 26.52
C VAL A 648 24.18 -23.18 26.77
N THR A 649 24.50 -22.42 25.71
CA THR A 649 25.01 -21.05 25.83
C THR A 649 23.90 -20.00 25.89
N GLY A 650 22.64 -20.38 25.70
CA GLY A 650 21.47 -19.48 25.69
C GLY A 650 21.09 -18.94 24.32
N ASP A 651 21.72 -19.39 23.23
CA ASP A 651 21.30 -19.04 21.87
C ASP A 651 20.03 -19.84 21.53
N LEU A 652 19.10 -19.24 20.78
CA LEU A 652 17.98 -19.96 20.17
C LEU A 652 18.16 -20.04 18.67
N TYR A 653 17.78 -21.16 18.07
CA TYR A 653 17.74 -21.36 16.64
C TYR A 653 16.32 -21.68 16.19
N PHE A 654 15.93 -21.20 15.01
CA PHE A 654 14.60 -21.33 14.41
C PHE A 654 14.71 -21.57 12.90
N GLY A 655 14.25 -22.71 12.41
CA GLY A 655 14.18 -23.03 11.00
C GLY A 655 12.95 -22.40 10.35
N SER A 656 13.07 -22.11 9.05
CA SER A 656 12.02 -21.53 8.23
C SER A 656 12.15 -22.04 6.78
N ALA A 657 11.22 -21.65 5.91
CA ALA A 657 11.28 -21.97 4.49
C ALA A 657 12.48 -21.31 3.76
N ARG A 658 12.99 -20.19 4.27
CA ARG A 658 14.06 -19.40 3.64
C ARG A 658 15.41 -19.44 4.35
N GLY A 659 15.52 -20.15 5.46
CA GLY A 659 16.80 -20.34 6.14
C GLY A 659 16.65 -20.72 7.60
N LEU A 660 17.77 -20.64 8.31
CA LEU A 660 17.84 -20.83 9.75
C LEU A 660 18.13 -19.49 10.43
N THR A 661 17.29 -19.07 11.36
CA THR A 661 17.53 -17.87 12.16
C THR A 661 18.08 -18.26 13.54
N ARG A 662 19.08 -17.53 14.01
CA ARG A 662 19.64 -17.61 15.37
C ARG A 662 19.36 -16.32 16.11
N TRP A 663 18.77 -16.41 17.28
CA TRP A 663 18.75 -15.34 18.26
C TRP A 663 20.04 -15.35 19.10
N ASP A 664 20.70 -14.20 19.16
CA ASP A 664 21.92 -14.00 19.93
C ASP A 664 21.58 -13.30 21.26
N HIS A 665 21.58 -14.05 22.37
CA HIS A 665 21.24 -13.51 23.70
C HIS A 665 22.23 -12.41 24.13
N ALA A 666 23.48 -12.50 23.69
CA ALA A 666 24.52 -11.53 24.02
C ALA A 666 24.44 -10.24 23.18
N ALA A 667 23.70 -10.23 22.07
CA ALA A 667 23.49 -9.04 21.27
C ALA A 667 22.54 -8.08 22.00
N SER A 668 23.05 -6.94 22.47
CA SER A 668 22.19 -5.93 23.06
C SER A 668 21.34 -5.29 21.97
N THR A 669 20.02 -5.40 22.08
CA THR A 669 19.09 -4.64 21.23
C THR A 669 19.30 -3.15 21.55
N PRO A 670 19.75 -2.32 20.60
CA PRO A 670 19.88 -0.89 20.86
C PRO A 670 18.51 -0.35 21.29
N GLY A 671 18.52 0.52 22.31
CA GLY A 671 17.29 1.09 22.84
C GLY A 671 16.46 1.77 21.74
N PRO A 672 15.12 1.79 21.88
CA PRO A 672 14.24 2.48 20.94
C PRO A 672 14.63 3.96 20.83
N VAL A 673 14.92 4.40 19.60
CA VAL A 673 15.18 5.82 19.30
C VAL A 673 13.84 6.49 19.04
N PRO A 674 13.52 7.62 19.69
CA PRO A 674 12.25 8.30 19.48
C PRO A 674 12.21 8.92 18.07
N PRO A 675 11.27 8.53 17.20
CA PRO A 675 11.24 9.04 15.82
C PRO A 675 10.76 10.49 15.80
N PRO A 676 11.38 11.37 15.00
CA PRO A 676 10.80 12.68 14.73
C PRO A 676 9.53 12.49 13.89
N VAL A 677 8.48 13.21 14.28
CA VAL A 677 7.17 13.19 13.62
C VAL A 677 6.96 14.50 12.87
N LEU A 678 6.30 14.44 11.72
CA LEU A 678 5.98 15.59 10.89
C LEU A 678 4.62 15.45 10.23
N VAL A 679 3.96 16.58 10.00
CA VAL A 679 2.77 16.66 9.14
C VAL A 679 3.26 16.81 7.71
N GLU A 680 3.15 15.75 6.91
CA GLU A 680 3.60 15.76 5.52
C GLU A 680 2.70 16.64 4.66
N GLU A 681 1.39 16.49 4.84
CA GLU A 681 0.38 17.16 4.01
C GLU A 681 -0.87 17.49 4.84
N ALA A 682 -1.46 18.64 4.54
CA ALA A 682 -2.80 19.01 4.99
C ALA A 682 -3.60 19.44 3.75
N TRP A 683 -4.87 19.07 3.67
CA TRP A 683 -5.71 19.41 2.51
C TRP A 683 -7.17 19.64 2.90
N LEU A 684 -7.87 20.42 2.09
CA LEU A 684 -9.30 20.64 2.15
C LEU A 684 -9.88 20.40 0.74
N GLY A 685 -10.66 19.33 0.57
CA GLY A 685 -11.06 18.91 -0.77
C GLY A 685 -9.85 18.51 -1.62
N SER A 686 -9.64 19.18 -2.75
CA SER A 686 -8.47 19.01 -3.62
C SER A 686 -7.33 20.00 -3.33
N GLU A 687 -7.53 20.99 -2.47
CA GLU A 687 -6.52 22.03 -2.19
C GLU A 687 -5.62 21.66 -1.02
N ARG A 688 -4.30 21.78 -1.20
CA ARG A 688 -3.33 21.67 -0.10
C ARG A 688 -3.26 22.93 0.74
N LEU A 689 -3.14 22.75 2.06
CA LEU A 689 -3.13 23.81 3.05
C LEU A 689 -1.74 24.07 3.60
N GLN A 690 -1.47 25.34 3.92
CA GLN A 690 -0.28 25.76 4.65
C GLN A 690 -0.59 26.02 6.13
N PRO A 691 0.40 25.89 7.02
CA PRO A 691 0.27 26.30 8.41
C PRO A 691 -0.18 27.75 8.52
N GLY A 692 -1.15 28.02 9.40
CA GLY A 692 -1.75 29.33 9.62
C GLY A 692 -2.87 29.71 8.66
N ALA A 693 -3.30 28.81 7.76
CA ALA A 693 -4.34 29.09 6.77
C ALA A 693 -5.69 29.48 7.41
N ASP A 694 -6.34 30.49 6.82
CA ASP A 694 -7.70 30.92 7.14
C ASP A 694 -8.71 30.15 6.25
N LEU A 695 -9.44 29.21 6.86
CA LEU A 695 -10.32 28.26 6.19
C LEU A 695 -11.80 28.67 6.30
N ARG A 696 -12.56 28.49 5.23
CA ARG A 696 -14.02 28.66 5.20
C ARG A 696 -14.72 27.32 4.95
N LEU A 697 -15.02 26.60 6.02
CA LEU A 697 -15.67 25.29 5.92
C LEU A 697 -17.15 25.42 5.47
N ARG A 698 -17.44 24.93 4.26
CA ARG A 698 -18.81 24.79 3.72
C ARG A 698 -19.40 23.43 4.12
N SER A 699 -18.74 22.34 3.71
CA SER A 699 -19.09 20.93 4.01
C SER A 699 -17.92 19.95 3.86
N GLU A 700 -16.72 20.44 3.55
CA GLU A 700 -15.54 19.62 3.22
C GLU A 700 -14.85 19.04 4.46
N VAL A 701 -14.23 17.88 4.26
CA VAL A 701 -13.40 17.19 5.26
C VAL A 701 -11.99 17.76 5.19
N LEU A 702 -11.48 18.18 6.33
CA LEU A 702 -10.10 18.63 6.51
C LEU A 702 -9.22 17.40 6.75
N GLY A 703 -8.36 17.08 5.79
CA GLY A 703 -7.48 15.91 5.85
C GLY A 703 -6.04 16.28 6.23
N PHE A 704 -5.38 15.37 6.92
CA PHE A 704 -3.98 15.45 7.28
C PHE A 704 -3.28 14.10 7.03
N ARG A 705 -2.02 14.16 6.62
CA ARG A 705 -1.10 13.03 6.51
C ARG A 705 0.13 13.31 7.34
N PHE A 706 0.58 12.31 8.08
CA PHE A 706 1.73 12.39 8.97
C PHE A 706 2.76 11.33 8.60
N ALA A 707 4.01 11.61 8.91
CA ALA A 707 5.09 10.62 8.86
C ALA A 707 5.89 10.67 10.16
N ALA A 708 6.45 9.53 10.53
CA ALA A 708 7.43 9.41 11.58
C ALA A 708 8.68 8.81 10.95
N LEU A 709 9.78 9.54 11.01
CA LEU A 709 11.00 9.18 10.30
C LEU A 709 11.85 8.24 11.17
N SER A 710 11.48 6.96 11.17
CA SER A 710 12.38 5.88 11.62
C SER A 710 12.61 4.92 10.46
N PHE A 711 13.87 4.57 10.27
CA PHE A 711 14.32 3.58 9.28
C PHE A 711 14.60 2.22 9.93
N ARG A 712 14.62 2.15 11.26
CA ARG A 712 14.86 0.90 12.01
C ARG A 712 13.62 0.02 12.08
N ASP A 713 12.49 0.61 12.45
CA ASP A 713 11.20 -0.09 12.57
C ASP A 713 10.04 0.83 12.15
N PRO A 714 9.88 1.07 10.83
CA PRO A 714 8.82 1.95 10.33
C PRO A 714 7.41 1.39 10.57
N ASP A 715 7.26 0.06 10.66
CA ASP A 715 5.96 -0.61 10.78
C ASP A 715 5.47 -0.75 12.22
N GLY A 716 6.37 -0.71 13.20
CA GLY A 716 6.04 -0.64 14.62
C GLY A 716 5.55 0.73 15.09
N ILE A 717 5.64 1.78 14.27
CA ILE A 717 5.21 3.13 14.66
C ILE A 717 3.69 3.25 14.72
N ARG A 718 3.21 3.90 15.78
CA ARG A 718 1.82 4.32 15.96
C ARG A 718 1.76 5.84 16.16
N PHE A 719 0.66 6.46 15.80
CA PHE A 719 0.44 7.90 15.93
C PHE A 719 -0.67 8.17 16.93
N ARG A 720 -0.47 9.19 17.77
CA ARG A 720 -1.53 9.79 18.59
C ARG A 720 -1.64 11.26 18.27
N TYR A 721 -2.84 11.82 18.33
CA TYR A 721 -3.09 13.21 17.99
C TYR A 721 -4.00 13.88 19.01
N ARG A 722 -3.87 15.19 19.14
CA ARG A 722 -4.78 16.05 19.89
C ARG A 722 -5.04 17.35 19.13
N LEU A 723 -6.24 17.89 19.27
CA LEU A 723 -6.64 19.14 18.65
C LEU A 723 -6.99 20.16 19.74
N THR A 724 -6.21 21.21 19.87
CA THR A 724 -6.45 22.29 20.84
C THR A 724 -7.06 23.50 20.15
N ARG A 725 -8.01 24.18 20.80
CA ARG A 725 -8.67 25.39 20.28
C ARG A 725 -8.13 26.62 21.00
N GLY A 726 -7.47 27.52 20.26
CA GLY A 726 -6.92 28.76 20.79
C GLY A 726 -7.98 29.86 20.95
N GLY A 727 -8.23 30.29 22.19
CA GLY A 727 -9.11 31.42 22.52
C GLY A 727 -8.82 31.95 23.93
N ARG A 728 -8.61 33.26 24.04
CA ARG A 728 -8.27 33.99 25.28
C ARG A 728 -9.44 33.91 26.26
N ALA A 729 -9.16 33.58 27.52
CA ALA A 729 -10.11 33.44 28.63
C ALA A 729 -10.73 34.76 29.13
N ALA A 730 -11.05 35.69 28.25
CA ALA A 730 -11.73 36.93 28.59
C ALA A 730 -12.77 37.19 27.50
N ASP A 731 -14.01 36.78 27.76
CA ASP A 731 -15.27 37.36 27.24
C ASP A 731 -16.48 36.42 27.51
N ASP A 732 -16.27 35.19 27.99
CA ASP A 732 -17.38 34.30 28.43
C ASP A 732 -17.71 34.52 29.92
N GLU A 733 -18.23 35.70 30.25
CA GLU A 733 -19.22 35.82 31.34
C GLU A 733 -20.62 35.95 30.72
N GLY A 734 -21.34 34.83 30.66
CA GLY A 734 -22.79 34.84 30.49
C GLY A 734 -23.31 33.89 29.41
N GLY A 735 -23.61 32.66 29.82
CA GLY A 735 -24.52 31.81 29.04
C GLY A 735 -24.22 30.32 29.15
N ALA A 736 -24.69 29.70 30.23
CA ALA A 736 -24.97 28.28 30.21
C ALA A 736 -26.06 28.04 29.13
N ALA A 737 -25.65 27.58 27.95
CA ALA A 737 -26.54 27.07 26.92
C ALA A 737 -26.23 25.59 26.68
N SER A 738 -27.21 24.78 27.05
CA SER A 738 -27.33 23.33 26.89
C SER A 738 -26.77 22.79 25.57
N ALA A 739 -25.99 21.72 25.70
CA ALA A 739 -25.60 20.83 24.62
C ALA A 739 -26.84 20.24 23.90
N GLY A 740 -26.91 20.45 22.60
CA GLY A 740 -27.71 19.65 21.66
C GLY A 740 -26.81 18.68 20.89
N PRO A 741 -27.35 17.59 20.32
CA PRO A 741 -26.61 16.39 19.99
C PRO A 741 -25.81 16.58 18.70
N THR A 742 -24.50 16.49 18.79
CA THR A 742 -23.63 16.20 17.65
C THR A 742 -23.01 14.83 17.90
N GLY A 743 -23.22 13.91 16.96
CA GLY A 743 -22.61 12.57 16.98
C GLY A 743 -21.08 12.62 17.04
N PRO A 744 -20.43 11.47 17.32
CA PRO A 744 -19.02 11.41 17.62
C PRO A 744 -18.19 12.02 16.48
N LEU A 745 -17.25 12.91 16.85
CA LEU A 745 -16.13 13.26 15.98
C LEU A 745 -15.38 11.96 15.71
N VAL A 746 -15.29 11.55 14.44
CA VAL A 746 -14.53 10.36 14.09
C VAL A 746 -13.05 10.64 14.39
N GLY A 747 -12.52 10.02 15.45
CA GLY A 747 -11.09 9.96 15.77
C GLY A 747 -10.57 10.88 16.87
N ALA A 748 -11.17 12.04 17.15
CA ALA A 748 -10.66 12.97 18.17
C ALA A 748 -11.42 12.84 19.51
N PRO A 749 -10.74 12.82 20.68
CA PRO A 749 -11.37 12.60 21.98
C PRO A 749 -12.43 13.68 22.32
N GLU A 750 -13.46 13.28 23.08
CA GLU A 750 -14.63 14.10 23.45
C GLU A 750 -14.28 15.37 24.26
N ARG A 751 -13.06 15.48 24.76
CA ARG A 751 -12.52 16.62 25.52
C ARG A 751 -11.25 17.14 24.84
N GLY A 752 -11.24 18.40 24.41
CA GLY A 752 -10.18 19.04 23.62
C GLY A 752 -8.80 19.24 24.29
N SER A 753 -8.40 18.36 25.20
CA SER A 753 -7.08 18.34 25.84
C SER A 753 -6.47 16.94 26.01
N GLU A 754 -7.19 15.85 25.73
CA GLU A 754 -6.67 14.49 25.84
C GLU A 754 -6.10 14.01 24.49
N TRP A 755 -5.12 13.11 24.53
CA TRP A 755 -4.56 12.46 23.34
C TRP A 755 -5.48 11.34 22.86
N SER A 756 -5.56 11.12 21.56
CA SER A 756 -6.22 9.93 21.00
C SER A 756 -5.49 8.63 21.40
N GLU A 757 -6.18 7.50 21.25
CA GLU A 757 -5.52 6.20 21.27
C GLU A 757 -4.50 6.09 20.11
N PRO A 758 -3.37 5.37 20.29
CA PRO A 758 -2.40 5.17 19.24
C PRO A 758 -2.98 4.39 18.05
N THR A 759 -2.87 4.93 16.84
CA THR A 759 -3.32 4.29 15.59
C THR A 759 -2.15 4.03 14.64
N ALA A 760 -2.22 2.95 13.85
CA ALA A 760 -1.24 2.70 12.79
C ALA A 760 -1.48 3.56 11.53
N GLN A 761 -2.65 4.20 11.43
CA GLN A 761 -3.02 5.00 10.24
C GLN A 761 -2.27 6.35 10.24
N PRO A 762 -1.51 6.66 9.18
CA PRO A 762 -0.76 7.92 9.08
C PRO A 762 -1.64 9.08 8.59
N THR A 763 -2.97 8.99 8.71
CA THR A 763 -3.89 10.02 8.21
C THR A 763 -4.99 10.33 9.22
N LEU A 764 -5.45 11.58 9.22
CA LEU A 764 -6.55 12.06 10.05
C LEU A 764 -7.52 12.88 9.20
N ALA A 765 -8.82 12.64 9.39
CA ALA A 765 -9.89 13.36 8.72
C ALA A 765 -10.77 14.07 9.76
N LEU A 766 -10.85 15.40 9.70
CA LEU A 766 -11.65 16.23 10.61
C LEU A 766 -12.84 16.85 9.87
N ALA A 767 -14.02 16.78 10.48
CA ALA A 767 -15.24 17.40 9.95
C ALA A 767 -16.00 18.13 11.07
N GLY A 768 -16.86 19.09 10.68
CA GLY A 768 -17.79 19.74 11.62
C GLY A 768 -17.17 20.71 12.64
N LEU A 769 -15.96 21.21 12.38
CA LEU A 769 -15.26 22.11 13.30
C LEU A 769 -15.93 23.50 13.38
N ARG A 770 -16.04 24.06 14.60
CA ARG A 770 -16.60 25.40 14.84
C ARG A 770 -15.61 26.51 14.45
N PRO A 771 -16.06 27.74 14.14
CA PRO A 771 -15.15 28.87 13.92
C PRO A 771 -14.21 29.11 15.11
N GLY A 772 -12.93 29.32 14.85
CA GLY A 772 -11.90 29.45 15.89
C GLY A 772 -10.49 29.17 15.37
N ARG A 773 -9.47 29.44 16.19
CA ARG A 773 -8.10 28.98 15.91
C ARG A 773 -7.90 27.60 16.49
N TYR A 774 -7.24 26.73 15.74
CA TYR A 774 -6.93 25.37 16.12
C TYR A 774 -5.45 25.09 15.95
N THR A 775 -4.91 24.27 16.84
CA THR A 775 -3.56 23.70 16.73
C THR A 775 -3.73 22.18 16.81
N LEU A 776 -3.42 21.50 15.72
CA LEU A 776 -3.29 20.05 15.68
C LEU A 776 -1.89 19.69 16.18
N GLU A 777 -1.80 18.75 17.11
CA GLU A 777 -0.54 18.22 17.61
C GLU A 777 -0.53 16.70 17.41
N VAL A 778 0.56 16.17 16.88
CA VAL A 778 0.71 14.75 16.54
C VAL A 778 2.01 14.22 17.12
N GLU A 779 1.95 13.05 17.75
CA GLU A 779 3.11 12.35 18.29
C GLU A 779 3.21 10.96 17.71
N ALA A 780 4.45 10.51 17.49
CA ALA A 780 4.74 9.14 17.12
C ALA A 780 5.13 8.34 18.36
N VAL A 781 4.70 7.08 18.42
CA VAL A 781 4.95 6.14 19.51
C VAL A 781 5.51 4.86 18.89
N THR A 782 6.69 4.44 19.32
CA THR A 782 7.31 3.19 18.86
C THR A 782 6.62 1.96 19.48
N ALA A 783 6.89 0.76 18.96
CA ALA A 783 6.40 -0.49 19.54
C ALA A 783 6.82 -0.67 21.01
N ALA A 784 7.98 -0.14 21.38
CA ALA A 784 8.48 -0.12 22.75
C ALA A 784 7.83 0.96 23.66
N GLY A 785 6.86 1.71 23.15
CA GLY A 785 6.16 2.77 23.89
C GLY A 785 6.94 4.08 24.02
N VAL A 786 8.05 4.24 23.30
CA VAL A 786 8.82 5.49 23.33
C VAL A 786 8.18 6.52 22.40
N VAL A 787 7.98 7.73 22.92
CA VAL A 787 7.27 8.81 22.24
C VAL A 787 8.28 9.76 21.57
N SER A 788 7.91 10.32 20.42
CA SER A 788 8.63 11.39 19.73
C SER A 788 8.99 12.53 20.69
N PRO A 789 10.19 13.13 20.59
CA PRO A 789 10.68 14.10 21.57
C PRO A 789 9.92 15.43 21.55
N ALA A 790 9.32 15.78 20.40
CA ALA A 790 8.43 16.92 20.25
C ALA A 790 7.26 16.54 19.32
N PRO A 791 6.03 17.02 19.58
CA PRO A 791 4.90 16.82 18.68
C PRO A 791 5.07 17.64 17.40
N ALA A 792 4.60 17.10 16.27
CA ALA A 792 4.40 17.86 15.05
C ALA A 792 3.17 18.75 15.24
N THR A 793 3.30 20.04 14.95
CA THR A 793 2.21 21.00 15.14
C THR A 793 1.74 21.58 13.80
N PHE A 794 0.43 21.73 13.64
CA PHE A 794 -0.17 22.39 12.49
C PHE A 794 -1.27 23.34 12.95
N GLU A 795 -1.06 24.65 12.75
CA GLU A 795 -2.03 25.68 13.11
C GLU A 795 -2.94 26.01 11.94
N PHE A 796 -4.22 26.27 12.20
CA PHE A 796 -5.17 26.77 11.20
C PHE A 796 -6.31 27.52 11.87
N ARG A 797 -7.03 28.35 11.11
CA ARG A 797 -8.16 29.12 11.62
C ARG A 797 -9.39 28.90 10.78
N ILE A 798 -10.51 28.58 11.42
CA ILE A 798 -11.81 28.51 10.76
C ILE A 798 -12.53 29.84 10.91
N LEU A 799 -12.81 30.49 9.79
CA LEU A 799 -13.52 31.76 9.74
C LEU A 799 -15.03 31.57 10.00
N PRO A 800 -15.67 32.51 10.73
CA PRO A 800 -17.11 32.51 10.89
C PRO A 800 -17.82 32.72 9.56
N ARG A 801 -18.98 32.10 9.39
CA ARG A 801 -19.82 32.29 8.20
C ARG A 801 -20.38 33.72 8.18
N PHE A 802 -20.76 34.24 7.01
CA PHE A 802 -21.13 35.66 6.88
C PHE A 802 -22.27 36.10 7.83
N TRP A 803 -23.24 35.22 8.12
CA TRP A 803 -24.34 35.51 9.06
C TRP A 803 -23.95 35.45 10.55
N GLN A 804 -22.78 34.90 10.88
CA GLN A 804 -22.23 34.86 12.23
C GLN A 804 -21.38 36.10 12.54
N THR A 805 -21.37 37.09 11.65
CA THR A 805 -20.62 38.34 11.84
C THR A 805 -21.47 39.40 12.55
N TRP A 806 -20.80 40.26 13.32
CA TRP A 806 -21.46 41.30 14.12
C TRP A 806 -22.25 42.31 13.28
N TRP A 807 -21.79 42.62 12.07
CA TRP A 807 -22.47 43.57 11.19
C TRP A 807 -23.77 43.00 10.64
N PHE A 808 -23.84 41.69 10.41
CA PHE A 808 -25.06 41.01 9.99
C PHE A 808 -26.10 40.99 11.13
N ALA A 809 -25.65 40.72 12.36
CA ALA A 809 -26.49 40.85 13.54
C ALA A 809 -27.00 42.29 13.74
N LEU A 810 -26.18 43.31 13.47
CA LEU A 810 -26.57 44.72 13.51
C LEU A 810 -27.60 45.06 12.43
N LEU A 811 -27.44 44.56 11.19
CA LEU A 811 -28.44 44.72 10.13
C LEU A 811 -29.77 44.07 10.50
N GLY A 812 -29.74 42.85 11.06
CA GLY A 812 -30.93 42.18 11.57
C GLY A 812 -31.62 42.99 12.67
N PHE A 813 -30.85 43.52 13.63
CA PHE A 813 -31.36 44.38 14.69
C PHE A 813 -31.96 45.68 14.15
N LEU A 814 -31.29 46.36 13.21
CA LEU A 814 -31.80 47.58 12.57
C LEU A 814 -33.07 47.31 11.76
N ALA A 815 -33.17 46.17 11.10
CA ALA A 815 -34.40 45.76 10.41
C ALA A 815 -35.56 45.58 11.41
N VAL A 816 -35.32 44.94 12.56
CA VAL A 816 -36.33 44.79 13.62
C VAL A 816 -36.75 46.15 14.20
N VAL A 817 -35.80 47.02 14.52
CA VAL A 817 -36.07 48.37 15.04
C VAL A 817 -36.79 49.24 14.01
N GLY A 818 -36.39 49.19 12.74
CA GLY A 818 -37.04 49.90 11.64
C GLY A 818 -38.48 49.44 11.44
N THR A 819 -38.74 48.14 11.59
CA THR A 819 -40.10 47.58 11.53
C THR A 819 -40.95 48.03 12.73
N ALA A 820 -40.39 47.97 13.95
CA ALA A 820 -41.07 48.39 15.17
C ALA A 820 -41.39 49.91 15.20
N ALA A 821 -40.51 50.75 14.64
CA ALA A 821 -40.71 52.20 14.54
C ALA A 821 -41.57 52.61 13.33
N GLY A 822 -41.54 51.86 12.22
CA GLY A 822 -42.29 52.15 11.00
C GLY A 822 -43.80 51.86 11.11
N ILE A 823 -44.18 50.82 11.86
CA ILE A 823 -45.59 50.39 12.00
C ILE A 823 -46.49 51.47 12.65
N PRO A 824 -46.11 52.15 13.74
CA PRO A 824 -46.90 53.23 14.34
C PRO A 824 -47.06 54.46 13.42
N ILE A 825 -46.00 54.85 12.71
CA ILE A 825 -45.97 56.02 11.81
C ILE A 825 -46.87 55.78 10.58
N LEU A 826 -46.89 54.55 10.06
CA LEU A 826 -47.76 54.14 8.96
C LEU A 826 -49.24 54.00 9.38
N ARG A 827 -49.52 53.63 10.64
CA ARG A 827 -50.89 53.61 11.19
C ARG A 827 -51.47 55.01 11.40
N ALA A 828 -50.66 55.97 11.85
CA ALA A 828 -51.10 57.37 12.01
C ALA A 828 -51.49 58.04 10.68
N ARG A 829 -50.76 57.74 9.59
CA ARG A 829 -51.06 58.27 8.24
C ARG A 829 -52.25 57.58 7.54
N ARG A 830 -52.67 56.39 8.00
CA ARG A 830 -53.85 55.67 7.46
C ARG A 830 -55.16 56.20 8.02
N LEU A 831 -55.20 56.62 9.29
CA LEU A 831 -56.44 57.05 9.96
C LEU A 831 -57.07 58.33 9.35
N GLU A 832 -56.28 59.21 8.76
CA GLU A 832 -56.77 60.47 8.15
C GLU A 832 -57.32 60.27 6.72
N ARG A 833 -56.94 59.18 6.02
CA ARG A 833 -57.37 58.91 4.63
C ARG A 833 -58.60 58.01 4.52
N ASP A 834 -58.96 57.28 5.58
CA ASP A 834 -60.05 56.30 5.54
C ASP A 834 -61.46 56.92 5.69
N ARG A 835 -61.58 58.19 6.06
CA ARG A 835 -62.89 58.86 6.21
C ARG A 835 -63.54 59.29 4.88
N GLU A 836 -62.75 59.49 3.83
CA GLU A 836 -63.26 59.98 2.54
C GLU A 836 -63.44 58.87 1.48
N ARG A 837 -62.90 57.67 1.72
CA ARG A 837 -62.83 56.60 0.69
C ARG A 837 -64.03 55.64 0.67
N ILE A 838 -64.82 55.56 1.75
CA ILE A 838 -65.92 54.58 1.90
C ILE A 838 -67.07 54.83 0.92
N ALA A 839 -67.26 56.07 0.44
CA ALA A 839 -68.33 56.39 -0.51
C ALA A 839 -68.03 56.00 -1.98
N GLY A 840 -66.78 55.65 -2.32
CA GLY A 840 -66.34 55.36 -3.68
C GLY A 840 -66.15 53.88 -4.04
N GLU A 841 -66.17 52.98 -3.05
CA GLU A 841 -65.69 51.60 -3.24
C GLU A 841 -66.68 50.65 -3.95
N LEU A 842 -67.98 50.97 -4.02
CA LEU A 842 -68.96 50.02 -4.58
C LEU A 842 -68.84 49.80 -6.10
N ARG A 843 -68.21 50.72 -6.85
CA ARG A 843 -67.95 50.54 -8.31
C ARG A 843 -66.55 49.99 -8.62
N ALA A 844 -65.63 50.04 -7.67
CA ALA A 844 -64.26 49.53 -7.85
C ALA A 844 -64.14 48.03 -7.51
N THR A 845 -65.09 47.46 -6.74
CA THR A 845 -65.07 46.02 -6.40
C THR A 845 -65.45 45.12 -7.58
N GLU A 846 -66.37 45.55 -8.45
CA GLU A 846 -66.81 44.75 -9.61
C GLU A 846 -65.71 44.65 -10.70
N SER A 847 -64.99 45.74 -11.00
CA SER A 847 -63.85 45.69 -11.95
C SER A 847 -62.67 44.88 -11.43
N ARG A 848 -62.44 44.87 -10.11
CA ARG A 848 -61.30 44.16 -9.49
C ARG A 848 -61.50 42.64 -9.44
N LEU A 849 -62.73 42.18 -9.33
CA LEU A 849 -63.05 40.74 -9.40
C LEU A 849 -62.92 40.20 -10.82
N ALA A 850 -63.27 40.99 -11.85
CA ALA A 850 -63.01 40.63 -13.25
C ALA A 850 -61.51 40.58 -13.56
N GLU A 851 -60.74 41.58 -13.11
CA GLU A 851 -59.28 41.67 -13.35
C GLU A 851 -58.49 40.54 -12.64
N ILE A 852 -58.94 40.07 -11.47
CA ILE A 852 -58.33 38.93 -10.76
C ILE A 852 -58.59 37.59 -11.47
N VAL A 853 -59.79 37.40 -12.04
CA VAL A 853 -60.14 36.17 -12.78
C VAL A 853 -59.50 36.14 -14.17
N GLU A 854 -59.27 37.31 -14.79
CA GLU A 854 -58.64 37.42 -16.12
C GLU A 854 -57.10 37.32 -16.09
N HIS A 855 -56.44 37.64 -14.97
CA HIS A 855 -54.97 37.64 -14.85
C HIS A 855 -54.38 36.54 -13.96
N THR A 856 -55.20 35.58 -13.53
CA THR A 856 -54.75 34.41 -12.76
C THR A 856 -54.43 33.24 -13.68
N SER A 857 -53.39 32.48 -13.36
CA SER A 857 -52.94 31.32 -14.14
C SER A 857 -53.86 30.10 -14.01
N ASN A 858 -54.88 30.15 -13.15
CA ASN A 858 -55.88 29.10 -13.02
C ASN A 858 -57.08 29.40 -13.93
N VAL A 859 -57.55 28.37 -14.63
CA VAL A 859 -58.74 28.48 -15.45
C VAL A 859 -59.96 28.22 -14.57
N PHE A 860 -60.88 29.19 -14.52
CA PHE A 860 -62.11 29.10 -13.75
C PHE A 860 -63.28 28.83 -14.69
N TYR A 861 -64.10 27.84 -14.37
CA TYR A 861 -65.26 27.48 -15.17
C TYR A 861 -66.50 27.19 -14.33
N SER A 862 -67.66 27.21 -14.97
CA SER A 862 -68.91 26.73 -14.41
C SER A 862 -69.72 26.03 -15.48
N HIS A 863 -70.47 24.99 -15.13
CA HIS A 863 -71.35 24.28 -16.05
C HIS A 863 -72.66 23.86 -15.38
N ASP A 864 -73.68 23.63 -16.20
CA ASP A 864 -74.97 23.09 -15.76
C ASP A 864 -74.89 21.57 -15.47
N PRO A 865 -75.94 20.93 -14.93
CA PRO A 865 -75.92 19.50 -14.63
C PRO A 865 -75.76 18.58 -15.85
N ASP A 866 -76.04 19.07 -17.06
CA ASP A 866 -75.81 18.36 -18.32
C ASP A 866 -74.37 18.57 -18.85
N GLN A 867 -73.52 19.21 -18.03
CA GLN A 867 -72.11 19.54 -18.29
C GLN A 867 -71.88 20.55 -19.43
N ASN A 868 -72.85 21.40 -19.74
CA ASN A 868 -72.64 22.52 -20.65
C ASN A 868 -72.01 23.70 -19.90
N LEU A 869 -70.84 24.17 -20.35
CA LEU A 869 -70.13 25.27 -19.70
C LEU A 869 -70.90 26.59 -19.83
N SER A 870 -71.36 27.14 -18.70
CA SER A 870 -71.98 28.46 -18.61
C SER A 870 -70.98 29.61 -18.55
N TYR A 871 -69.74 29.33 -18.13
CA TYR A 871 -68.63 30.29 -18.13
C TYR A 871 -67.30 29.55 -18.13
N ILE A 872 -66.31 30.09 -18.82
CA ILE A 872 -64.89 29.71 -18.70
C ILE A 872 -64.02 30.95 -18.84
N SER A 873 -63.00 31.09 -18.01
CA SER A 873 -62.09 32.25 -18.04
C SER A 873 -61.15 32.19 -19.26
N PRO A 874 -60.68 33.35 -19.78
CA PRO A 874 -59.77 33.41 -20.92
C PRO A 874 -58.43 32.67 -20.73
N ALA A 875 -58.02 32.41 -19.48
CA ALA A 875 -56.82 31.64 -19.17
C ALA A 875 -56.82 30.23 -19.79
N VAL A 876 -57.98 29.70 -20.22
CA VAL A 876 -58.04 28.41 -20.94
C VAL A 876 -57.31 28.45 -22.29
N GLU A 877 -57.16 29.64 -22.88
CA GLU A 877 -56.44 29.82 -24.15
C GLU A 877 -54.96 29.45 -24.01
N ASP A 878 -54.34 29.76 -22.85
CA ASP A 878 -52.95 29.41 -22.57
C ASP A 878 -52.77 27.90 -22.31
N VAL A 879 -53.83 27.21 -21.84
CA VAL A 879 -53.80 25.78 -21.50
C VAL A 879 -54.11 24.89 -22.71
N LEU A 880 -55.11 25.24 -23.53
CA LEU A 880 -55.56 24.41 -24.66
C LEU A 880 -55.15 24.94 -26.03
N GLY A 881 -54.72 26.20 -26.13
CA GLY A 881 -54.32 26.85 -27.38
C GLY A 881 -55.47 27.23 -28.31
N VAL A 882 -56.72 27.12 -27.85
CA VAL A 882 -57.95 27.50 -28.59
C VAL A 882 -58.62 28.71 -27.93
N PRO A 883 -59.27 29.61 -28.68
CA PRO A 883 -59.97 30.76 -28.10
C PRO A 883 -61.06 30.34 -27.10
N ALA A 884 -61.17 31.02 -25.96
CA ALA A 884 -62.06 30.64 -24.85
C ALA A 884 -63.54 30.63 -25.25
N ARG A 885 -63.93 31.41 -26.26
CA ARG A 885 -65.28 31.43 -26.84
C ARG A 885 -65.67 30.13 -27.56
N ASP A 886 -64.70 29.35 -28.02
CA ASP A 886 -64.91 28.15 -28.83
C ASP A 886 -64.90 26.86 -27.97
N VAL A 887 -64.51 26.98 -26.69
CA VAL A 887 -64.41 25.87 -25.72
C VAL A 887 -65.76 25.36 -25.20
N PRO A 888 -66.76 26.21 -24.83
CA PRO A 888 -67.99 25.76 -24.18
C PRO A 888 -68.79 24.69 -24.92
N GLU A 889 -68.79 24.72 -26.26
CA GLU A 889 -69.56 23.82 -27.11
C GLU A 889 -68.81 22.50 -27.42
N ARG A 890 -67.50 22.42 -27.14
CA ARG A 890 -66.61 21.33 -27.60
C ARG A 890 -65.64 20.83 -26.53
N TRP A 891 -65.77 21.25 -25.28
CA TRP A 891 -64.78 21.00 -24.23
C TRP A 891 -64.51 19.49 -24.01
N THR A 892 -65.53 18.64 -24.20
CA THR A 892 -65.43 17.18 -24.11
C THR A 892 -64.55 16.55 -25.20
N GLU A 893 -64.35 17.22 -26.33
CA GLU A 893 -63.46 16.75 -27.41
C GLU A 893 -61.97 16.86 -27.03
N PHE A 894 -61.64 17.76 -26.09
CA PHE A 894 -60.28 17.94 -25.61
C PHE A 894 -59.94 16.98 -24.47
N ALA A 895 -60.90 16.31 -23.84
CA ALA A 895 -60.64 15.33 -22.79
C ALA A 895 -60.17 14.00 -23.41
N ASP A 896 -58.99 13.51 -23.01
CA ASP A 896 -58.46 12.24 -23.51
C ASP A 896 -59.11 11.05 -22.79
N MET A 897 -60.28 10.60 -23.26
CA MET A 897 -61.07 9.54 -22.63
C MET A 897 -60.42 8.14 -22.65
N ASP A 898 -59.41 7.95 -23.50
CA ASP A 898 -58.61 6.72 -23.54
C ASP A 898 -57.61 6.65 -22.37
N HIS A 899 -57.24 7.81 -21.79
CA HIS A 899 -56.33 7.87 -20.66
C HIS A 899 -57.05 7.50 -19.34
N PRO A 900 -56.54 6.53 -18.54
CA PRO A 900 -57.24 6.01 -17.37
C PRO A 900 -57.51 7.07 -16.29
N VAL A 901 -56.62 8.07 -16.16
CA VAL A 901 -56.77 9.19 -15.22
C VAL A 901 -57.96 10.09 -15.59
N THR A 902 -58.14 10.38 -16.89
CA THR A 902 -59.25 11.21 -17.37
C THR A 902 -60.60 10.55 -17.10
N ARG A 903 -60.69 9.23 -17.31
CA ARG A 903 -61.91 8.45 -17.00
C ARG A 903 -62.28 8.52 -15.52
N ALA A 904 -61.29 8.32 -14.64
CA ALA A 904 -61.50 8.40 -13.20
C ALA A 904 -61.92 9.81 -12.74
N GLY A 905 -61.40 10.84 -13.39
CA GLY A 905 -61.79 12.22 -13.14
C GLY A 905 -63.23 12.52 -13.57
N MET A 906 -63.66 12.08 -14.76
CA MET A 906 -65.06 12.23 -15.21
C MET A 906 -66.05 11.54 -14.28
N GLU A 907 -65.73 10.34 -13.78
CA GLU A 907 -66.55 9.66 -12.76
C GLU A 907 -66.66 10.46 -11.46
N ALA A 908 -65.63 11.24 -11.09
CA ALA A 908 -65.70 12.11 -9.93
C ALA A 908 -66.68 13.28 -10.18
N THR A 909 -66.67 13.88 -11.37
CA THR A 909 -67.66 14.91 -11.76
C THR A 909 -69.09 14.39 -11.71
N GLU A 910 -69.34 13.19 -12.24
CA GLU A 910 -70.67 12.54 -12.18
C GLU A 910 -71.11 12.26 -10.74
N ARG A 911 -70.19 11.81 -9.88
CA ARG A 911 -70.48 11.63 -8.44
C ARG A 911 -70.84 12.97 -7.77
N ALA A 912 -70.12 14.05 -8.07
CA ALA A 912 -70.41 15.37 -7.53
C ALA A 912 -71.81 15.88 -7.92
N LEU A 913 -72.22 15.62 -9.17
CA LEU A 913 -73.56 15.93 -9.67
C LEU A 913 -74.65 15.10 -9.00
N ALA A 914 -74.40 13.80 -8.79
CA ALA A 914 -75.37 12.88 -8.22
C ALA A 914 -75.58 13.07 -6.71
N THR A 915 -74.52 13.37 -5.96
CA THR A 915 -74.59 13.49 -4.50
C THR A 915 -74.77 14.92 -4.01
N GLY A 916 -74.42 15.92 -4.83
CA GLY A 916 -74.34 17.32 -4.41
C GLY A 916 -73.21 17.57 -3.39
N GLU A 917 -72.30 16.62 -3.22
CA GLU A 917 -71.13 16.73 -2.34
C GLU A 917 -69.84 16.97 -3.13
N ARG A 918 -68.97 17.82 -2.58
CA ARG A 918 -67.66 18.14 -3.16
C ARG A 918 -66.75 16.92 -3.18
N GLN A 919 -66.17 16.61 -4.34
CA GLN A 919 -65.19 15.54 -4.48
C GLN A 919 -63.76 16.01 -4.19
N PRO A 920 -62.86 15.09 -3.80
CA PRO A 920 -61.42 15.39 -3.73
C PRO A 920 -60.88 15.87 -5.09
N PRO A 921 -59.82 16.71 -5.10
CA PRO A 921 -59.15 17.09 -6.33
C PRO A 921 -58.73 15.86 -7.14
N TYR A 922 -58.93 15.90 -8.45
CA TYR A 922 -58.54 14.82 -9.37
C TYR A 922 -57.79 15.39 -10.56
N GLU A 923 -57.14 14.53 -11.33
CA GLU A 923 -56.33 14.93 -12.48
C GLU A 923 -57.04 14.51 -13.77
N LEU A 924 -56.84 15.27 -14.85
CA LEU A 924 -57.27 14.93 -16.20
C LEU A 924 -56.11 15.14 -17.16
N VAL A 925 -56.13 14.39 -18.26
CA VAL A 925 -55.26 14.66 -19.41
C VAL A 925 -56.11 15.28 -20.50
N LEU A 926 -55.81 16.53 -20.82
CA LEU A 926 -56.43 17.26 -21.92
C LEU A 926 -55.51 17.26 -23.15
N ARG A 927 -56.10 17.41 -24.33
CA ARG A 927 -55.39 17.52 -25.61
C ARG A 927 -55.34 18.99 -26.00
N HIS A 928 -54.12 19.53 -26.11
CA HIS A 928 -53.93 20.86 -26.67
C HIS A 928 -54.21 20.83 -28.19
N ASP A 929 -54.61 21.95 -28.79
CA ASP A 929 -54.84 22.10 -30.25
C ASP A 929 -53.64 21.67 -31.13
N ARG A 930 -52.42 21.68 -30.58
CA ARG A 930 -51.19 21.24 -31.26
C ARG A 930 -50.91 19.74 -31.09
N GLY A 931 -51.84 18.99 -30.50
CA GLY A 931 -51.81 17.53 -30.39
C GLY A 931 -51.01 16.95 -29.21
N HIS A 932 -50.39 17.76 -28.35
CA HIS A 932 -49.67 17.27 -27.18
C HIS A 932 -50.58 17.18 -25.94
N PRO A 933 -50.32 16.25 -25.00
CA PRO A 933 -51.10 16.12 -23.77
C PRO A 933 -50.72 17.21 -22.75
N VAL A 934 -51.74 17.73 -22.07
CA VAL A 934 -51.64 18.71 -20.99
C VAL A 934 -52.25 18.10 -19.75
N TRP A 935 -51.46 18.02 -18.67
CA TRP A 935 -51.93 17.48 -17.39
C TRP A 935 -52.56 18.60 -16.59
N VAL A 936 -53.82 18.42 -16.20
CA VAL A 936 -54.52 19.41 -15.38
C VAL A 936 -55.00 18.78 -14.09
N ARG A 937 -54.97 19.57 -13.01
CA ARG A 937 -55.61 19.23 -11.75
C ARG A 937 -56.90 20.02 -11.62
N VAL A 938 -58.00 19.32 -11.40
CA VAL A 938 -59.34 19.88 -11.31
C VAL A 938 -59.81 19.89 -9.85
N VAL A 939 -60.35 21.03 -9.45
CA VAL A 939 -61.05 21.20 -8.17
C VAL A 939 -62.39 21.84 -8.45
N GLU A 940 -63.47 21.10 -8.22
CA GLU A 940 -64.83 21.56 -8.50
C GLU A 940 -65.74 21.43 -7.28
N SER A 941 -66.83 22.17 -7.28
CA SER A 941 -67.80 22.21 -6.18
C SER A 941 -69.23 22.37 -6.73
N PRO A 942 -70.17 21.53 -6.29
CA PRO A 942 -71.56 21.62 -6.72
C PRO A 942 -72.25 22.85 -6.13
N VAL A 943 -73.04 23.53 -6.96
CA VAL A 943 -73.87 24.66 -6.59
C VAL A 943 -75.28 24.15 -6.29
N VAL A 944 -75.58 23.95 -5.01
CA VAL A 944 -76.88 23.48 -4.55
C VAL A 944 -77.80 24.67 -4.27
N ARG A 945 -78.96 24.73 -4.93
CA ARG A 945 -80.01 25.72 -4.64
C ARG A 945 -81.32 25.00 -4.37
N ASN A 946 -81.97 25.35 -3.27
CA ASN A 946 -83.22 24.73 -2.82
C ASN A 946 -83.18 23.19 -2.71
N GLY A 947 -82.00 22.61 -2.45
CA GLY A 947 -81.81 21.17 -2.30
C GLY A 947 -81.51 20.41 -3.60
N GLU A 948 -81.47 21.08 -4.75
CA GLU A 948 -81.09 20.50 -6.04
C GLU A 948 -79.75 21.06 -6.54
N VAL A 949 -78.93 20.20 -7.16
CA VAL A 949 -77.66 20.62 -7.79
C VAL A 949 -77.99 21.35 -9.09
N THR A 950 -77.69 22.65 -9.14
CA THR A 950 -77.98 23.53 -10.29
C THR A 950 -76.80 23.71 -11.23
N GLY A 951 -75.66 23.09 -10.93
CA GLY A 951 -74.43 23.15 -11.73
C GLY A 951 -73.19 22.95 -10.87
N LEU A 952 -72.01 22.99 -11.49
CA LEU A 952 -70.72 23.01 -10.80
C LEU A 952 -69.95 24.28 -11.12
N VAL A 953 -69.15 24.72 -10.16
CA VAL A 953 -68.08 25.70 -10.36
C VAL A 953 -66.76 25.03 -10.02
N GLY A 954 -65.79 25.18 -10.91
CA GLY A 954 -64.49 24.55 -10.77
C GLY A 954 -63.36 25.43 -11.24
N SER A 955 -62.17 25.03 -10.82
CA SER A 955 -60.91 25.55 -11.35
C SER A 955 -60.05 24.39 -11.83
N LEU A 956 -59.40 24.57 -12.97
CA LEU A 956 -58.37 23.68 -13.47
C LEU A 956 -57.02 24.41 -13.49
N THR A 957 -55.98 23.71 -13.04
CA THR A 957 -54.59 24.19 -13.00
C THR A 957 -53.72 23.27 -13.85
N ASP A 958 -52.94 23.83 -14.77
CA ASP A 958 -51.93 23.08 -15.51
C ASP A 958 -50.80 22.65 -14.56
N ILE A 959 -50.54 21.34 -14.51
CA ILE A 959 -49.49 20.71 -13.70
C ILE A 959 -48.46 19.97 -14.57
N THR A 960 -48.41 20.28 -15.86
CA THR A 960 -47.53 19.60 -16.83
C THR A 960 -46.05 19.76 -16.46
N GLU A 961 -45.62 20.96 -16.06
CA GLU A 961 -44.23 21.18 -15.58
C GLU A 961 -43.95 20.44 -14.28
N THR A 962 -44.90 20.41 -13.35
CA THR A 962 -44.76 19.66 -12.09
C THR A 962 -44.60 18.17 -12.34
N LYS A 963 -45.37 17.59 -13.29
CA LYS A 963 -45.22 16.18 -13.66
C LYS A 963 -43.89 15.87 -14.36
N ARG A 964 -43.36 16.81 -15.16
CA ARG A 964 -42.02 16.68 -15.76
C ARG A 964 -40.92 16.72 -14.68
N ALA A 965 -41.02 17.64 -13.72
CA ALA A 965 -40.07 17.76 -12.61
C ALA A 965 -40.09 16.53 -11.68
N GLU A 966 -41.28 15.99 -11.37
CA GLU A 966 -41.41 14.74 -10.59
C GLU A 966 -40.75 13.54 -11.31
N ALA A 967 -40.90 13.45 -12.64
CA ALA A 967 -40.26 12.41 -13.45
C ALA A 967 -38.73 12.58 -13.52
N GLU A 968 -38.23 13.81 -13.58
CA GLU A 968 -36.80 14.12 -13.59
C GLU A 968 -36.13 13.80 -12.24
N GLN A 969 -36.78 14.17 -11.11
CA GLN A 969 -36.27 13.86 -9.78
C GLN A 969 -36.20 12.34 -9.52
N ALA A 970 -37.23 11.59 -9.89
CA ALA A 970 -37.21 10.13 -9.78
C ALA A 970 -36.07 9.50 -10.60
N ARG A 971 -35.73 10.08 -11.76
CA ARG A 971 -34.61 9.64 -12.61
C ARG A 971 -33.25 9.92 -11.97
N LEU A 972 -33.09 11.05 -11.29
CA LEU A 972 -31.87 11.40 -10.57
C LEU A 972 -31.66 10.54 -9.32
N GLU A 973 -32.72 10.26 -8.56
CA GLU A 973 -32.65 9.37 -7.40
C GLU A 973 -32.25 7.94 -7.81
N ALA A 974 -32.78 7.42 -8.92
CA ALA A 974 -32.39 6.12 -9.46
C ALA A 974 -30.90 6.07 -9.88
N ARG A 975 -30.36 7.15 -10.48
CA ARG A 975 -28.93 7.26 -10.83
C ARG A 975 -28.04 7.26 -9.59
N LEU A 976 -28.42 7.99 -8.54
CA LEU A 976 -27.71 8.03 -7.27
C LEU A 976 -27.68 6.66 -6.56
N GLU A 977 -28.78 5.92 -6.58
CA GLU A 977 -28.87 4.58 -6.02
C GLU A 977 -27.92 3.60 -6.75
N GLN A 978 -27.83 3.70 -8.09
CA GLN A 978 -26.94 2.88 -8.90
C GLN A 978 -25.45 3.22 -8.69
N ALA A 979 -25.10 4.51 -8.56
CA ALA A 979 -23.74 4.93 -8.27
C ALA A 979 -23.25 4.44 -6.89
N ARG A 980 -24.10 4.52 -5.86
CA ARG A 980 -23.80 4.00 -4.51
C ARG A 980 -23.59 2.49 -4.49
N ARG A 981 -24.33 1.73 -5.30
CA ARG A 981 -24.09 0.28 -5.47
C ARG A 981 -22.72 0.00 -6.06
N MET A 982 -22.31 0.74 -7.09
CA MET A 982 -21.02 0.51 -7.74
C MET A 982 -19.84 0.85 -6.81
N GLU A 983 -19.94 1.92 -6.04
CA GLU A 983 -18.94 2.30 -5.02
C GLU A 983 -18.82 1.24 -3.90
N ALA A 984 -19.95 0.70 -3.43
CA ALA A 984 -19.97 -0.36 -2.44
C ALA A 984 -19.34 -1.67 -2.96
N VAL A 985 -19.60 -2.04 -4.22
CA VAL A 985 -19.03 -3.23 -4.88
C VAL A 985 -17.51 -3.09 -5.03
N GLY A 986 -16.99 -1.92 -5.46
CA GLY A 986 -15.55 -1.69 -5.59
C GLY A 986 -14.79 -1.77 -4.26
N ARG A 987 -15.38 -1.26 -3.17
CA ARG A 987 -14.78 -1.30 -1.82
C ARG A 987 -14.80 -2.71 -1.21
N LEU A 988 -15.86 -3.48 -1.43
CA LEU A 988 -15.97 -4.89 -1.02
C LEU A 988 -15.05 -5.81 -1.83
N ALA A 989 -14.96 -5.59 -3.14
CA ALA A 989 -14.11 -6.37 -4.05
C ALA A 989 -12.63 -6.29 -3.65
N GLY A 990 -12.13 -5.11 -3.24
CA GLY A 990 -10.74 -4.94 -2.79
C GLY A 990 -10.38 -5.76 -1.54
N GLY A 991 -11.28 -5.81 -0.55
CA GLY A 991 -11.07 -6.58 0.68
C GLY A 991 -11.22 -8.09 0.46
N ILE A 992 -12.28 -8.52 -0.23
CA ILE A 992 -12.54 -9.93 -0.53
C ILE A 992 -11.43 -10.52 -1.43
N ALA A 993 -10.94 -9.74 -2.40
CA ALA A 993 -9.90 -10.20 -3.32
C ALA A 993 -8.57 -10.49 -2.62
N HIS A 994 -8.18 -9.65 -1.66
CA HIS A 994 -7.00 -9.89 -0.84
C HIS A 994 -7.13 -11.22 -0.06
N ASP A 995 -8.29 -11.48 0.54
CA ASP A 995 -8.52 -12.69 1.33
C ASP A 995 -8.62 -13.95 0.46
N PHE A 996 -9.26 -13.87 -0.72
CA PHE A 996 -9.29 -14.98 -1.69
C PHE A 996 -7.90 -15.29 -2.24
N ASN A 997 -7.09 -14.28 -2.58
CA ASN A 997 -5.73 -14.51 -3.07
C ASN A 997 -4.86 -15.20 -2.00
N ASN A 998 -5.05 -14.89 -0.72
CA ASN A 998 -4.35 -15.57 0.37
C ASN A 998 -4.74 -17.06 0.45
N LEU A 999 -6.05 -17.38 0.35
CA LEU A 999 -6.53 -18.76 0.35
C LEU A 999 -6.09 -19.53 -0.90
N LEU A 1000 -6.15 -18.91 -2.08
CA LEU A 1000 -5.72 -19.52 -3.34
C LEU A 1000 -4.22 -19.78 -3.36
N THR A 1001 -3.42 -18.85 -2.82
CA THR A 1001 -1.97 -19.04 -2.66
C THR A 1001 -1.68 -20.24 -1.77
N ALA A 1002 -2.42 -20.39 -0.66
CA ALA A 1002 -2.29 -21.56 0.21
C ALA A 1002 -2.68 -22.86 -0.52
N ILE A 1003 -3.83 -22.90 -1.21
CA ILE A 1003 -4.29 -24.11 -1.91
C ILE A 1003 -3.32 -24.49 -3.05
N VAL A 1004 -2.88 -23.53 -3.87
CA VAL A 1004 -1.87 -23.75 -4.92
C VAL A 1004 -0.56 -24.23 -4.31
N GLY A 1005 -0.16 -23.68 -3.16
CA GLY A 1005 1.01 -24.13 -2.41
C GLY A 1005 0.91 -25.60 -2.01
N HIS A 1006 -0.20 -26.00 -1.37
CA HIS A 1006 -0.42 -27.39 -0.94
C HIS A 1006 -0.51 -28.35 -2.12
N VAL A 1007 -1.23 -27.99 -3.19
CA VAL A 1007 -1.35 -28.80 -4.41
C VAL A 1007 0.00 -28.96 -5.09
N SER A 1008 0.80 -27.88 -5.17
CA SER A 1008 2.16 -27.94 -5.72
C SER A 1008 3.07 -28.84 -4.88
N LEU A 1009 2.92 -28.81 -3.55
CA LEU A 1009 3.68 -29.67 -2.64
C LEU A 1009 3.31 -31.15 -2.84
N VAL A 1010 2.02 -31.48 -2.96
CA VAL A 1010 1.58 -32.86 -3.22
C VAL A 1010 1.99 -33.32 -4.63
N SER A 1011 1.88 -32.47 -5.66
CA SER A 1011 2.32 -32.78 -7.03
C SER A 1011 3.83 -32.98 -7.15
N MET A 1012 4.62 -32.40 -6.25
CA MET A 1012 6.08 -32.61 -6.18
C MET A 1012 6.44 -33.98 -5.58
N ASP A 1013 5.59 -34.54 -4.72
CA ASP A 1013 5.84 -35.79 -4.00
C ASP A 1013 5.28 -37.04 -4.73
N LEU A 1014 4.51 -36.85 -5.81
CA LEU A 1014 3.97 -37.94 -6.64
C LEU A 1014 4.86 -38.31 -7.83
N ASP A 1015 4.86 -39.59 -8.20
CA ASP A 1015 5.52 -40.12 -9.40
C ASP A 1015 4.91 -39.46 -10.68
N PRO A 1016 5.67 -39.28 -11.79
CA PRO A 1016 5.15 -38.65 -13.00
C PRO A 1016 3.96 -39.37 -13.64
N ASP A 1017 3.81 -40.67 -13.41
CA ASP A 1017 2.74 -41.51 -13.96
C ASP A 1017 1.60 -41.78 -12.96
N ASP A 1018 1.59 -41.11 -11.80
CA ASP A 1018 0.56 -41.33 -10.77
C ASP A 1018 -0.81 -40.78 -11.22
N PRO A 1019 -1.91 -41.57 -11.14
CA PRO A 1019 -3.25 -41.13 -11.53
C PRO A 1019 -3.74 -39.88 -10.80
N ALA A 1020 -3.32 -39.65 -9.55
CA ALA A 1020 -3.73 -38.51 -8.74
C ALA A 1020 -3.13 -37.19 -9.24
N ARG A 1021 -2.06 -37.24 -10.05
CA ARG A 1021 -1.41 -36.05 -10.61
C ARG A 1021 -2.32 -35.32 -11.60
N GLU A 1022 -3.11 -36.05 -12.38
CA GLU A 1022 -4.09 -35.45 -13.30
C GLU A 1022 -5.18 -34.68 -12.53
N ASP A 1023 -5.61 -35.20 -11.38
CA ASP A 1023 -6.56 -34.52 -10.51
C ASP A 1023 -5.95 -33.28 -9.84
N LEU A 1024 -4.69 -33.35 -9.41
CA LEU A 1024 -3.99 -32.20 -8.83
C LEU A 1024 -3.71 -31.09 -9.85
N ASP A 1025 -3.33 -31.44 -11.07
CA ASP A 1025 -3.19 -30.48 -12.17
C ASP A 1025 -4.52 -29.78 -12.46
N ARG A 1026 -5.65 -30.49 -12.40
CA ARG A 1026 -6.99 -29.90 -12.50
C ARG A 1026 -7.32 -28.97 -11.34
N VAL A 1027 -6.93 -29.30 -10.11
CA VAL A 1027 -7.11 -28.42 -8.94
C VAL A 1027 -6.24 -27.17 -9.07
N GLN A 1028 -4.99 -27.31 -9.52
CA GLN A 1028 -4.06 -26.19 -9.70
C GLN A 1028 -4.55 -25.24 -10.80
N GLU A 1029 -5.06 -25.78 -11.91
CA GLU A 1029 -5.71 -25.03 -12.98
C GLU A 1029 -6.98 -24.31 -12.48
N SER A 1030 -7.79 -24.98 -11.64
CA SER A 1030 -8.98 -24.36 -11.03
C SER A 1030 -8.62 -23.19 -10.11
N CYS A 1031 -7.54 -23.31 -9.33
CA CYS A 1031 -7.07 -22.24 -8.46
C CYS A 1031 -6.48 -21.06 -9.25
N ARG A 1032 -5.75 -21.34 -10.33
CA ARG A 1032 -5.23 -20.33 -11.25
C ARG A 1032 -6.36 -19.56 -11.94
N LYS A 1033 -7.43 -20.26 -12.35
CA LYS A 1033 -8.67 -19.64 -12.86
C LYS A 1033 -9.35 -18.76 -11.82
N ALA A 1034 -9.45 -19.22 -10.57
CA ALA A 1034 -10.01 -18.44 -9.47
C ALA A 1034 -9.19 -17.17 -9.16
N ALA A 1035 -7.86 -17.25 -9.19
CA ALA A 1035 -6.97 -16.10 -9.00
C ALA A 1035 -7.13 -15.07 -10.14
N LEU A 1036 -7.29 -15.54 -11.37
CA LEU A 1036 -7.57 -14.69 -12.53
C LEU A 1036 -8.94 -14.00 -12.41
N LEU A 1037 -9.95 -14.70 -11.89
CA LEU A 1037 -11.28 -14.16 -11.57
C LEU A 1037 -11.21 -13.03 -10.55
N VAL A 1038 -10.44 -13.23 -9.47
CA VAL A 1038 -10.23 -12.24 -8.40
C VAL A 1038 -9.48 -11.01 -8.92
N ALA A 1039 -8.44 -11.20 -9.74
CA ALA A 1039 -7.72 -10.11 -10.39
C ALA A 1039 -8.61 -9.28 -11.33
N ARG A 1040 -9.54 -9.93 -12.04
CA ARG A 1040 -10.54 -9.25 -12.91
C ARG A 1040 -11.62 -8.53 -12.09
N LEU A 1041 -12.02 -9.07 -10.93
CA LEU A 1041 -12.90 -8.41 -9.96
C LEU A 1041 -12.29 -7.09 -9.45
N LEU A 1042 -10.98 -7.10 -9.17
CA LEU A 1042 -10.21 -5.92 -8.76
C LEU A 1042 -10.13 -4.84 -9.84
N ALA A 1043 -10.13 -5.24 -11.12
CA ALA A 1043 -10.11 -4.30 -12.24
C ALA A 1043 -11.42 -3.50 -12.37
N VAL A 1044 -12.57 -4.12 -12.09
CA VAL A 1044 -13.89 -3.46 -12.09
C VAL A 1044 -14.01 -2.38 -11.00
N GLY A 1045 -13.26 -2.53 -9.89
CA GLY A 1045 -13.28 -1.58 -8.77
C GLY A 1045 -12.22 -0.47 -8.83
N ARG A 1046 -11.21 -0.57 -9.70
CA ARG A 1046 -10.14 0.44 -9.82
C ARG A 1046 -10.44 1.37 -10.99
N ARG A 1047 -10.67 2.65 -10.71
CA ARG A 1047 -10.38 3.70 -11.70
C ARG A 1047 -8.88 3.68 -11.97
N GLN A 1048 -8.43 2.96 -12.99
CA GLN A 1048 -7.06 3.11 -13.49
C GLN A 1048 -6.88 4.58 -13.91
N MET A 1049 -5.79 5.20 -13.48
CA MET A 1049 -5.36 6.50 -14.01
C MET A 1049 -4.97 6.27 -15.48
N ALA A 1050 -5.89 6.54 -16.39
CA ALA A 1050 -5.64 6.48 -17.82
C ALA A 1050 -4.71 7.63 -18.22
N HIS A 1051 -3.71 7.35 -19.05
CA HIS A 1051 -2.87 8.36 -19.70
C HIS A 1051 -3.30 8.46 -21.17
N PRO A 1052 -4.34 9.27 -21.48
CA PRO A 1052 -4.86 9.35 -22.84
C PRO A 1052 -3.84 10.01 -23.78
N GLU A 1053 -3.53 9.32 -24.87
CA GLU A 1053 -2.66 9.83 -25.93
C GLU A 1053 -3.30 9.63 -27.31
N PRO A 1054 -2.89 10.38 -28.35
CA PRO A 1054 -3.34 10.13 -29.72
C PRO A 1054 -2.78 8.81 -30.25
N LEU A 1055 -3.67 7.87 -30.55
CA LEU A 1055 -3.36 6.53 -31.06
C LEU A 1055 -3.93 6.35 -32.47
N ASP A 1056 -3.14 5.72 -33.36
CA ASP A 1056 -3.63 5.27 -34.66
C ASP A 1056 -4.36 3.93 -34.50
N LEU A 1057 -5.70 3.95 -34.56
CA LEU A 1057 -6.52 2.76 -34.37
C LEU A 1057 -6.20 1.65 -35.38
N ASP A 1058 -5.93 2.01 -36.63
CA ASP A 1058 -5.70 1.03 -37.70
C ASP A 1058 -4.40 0.27 -37.50
N ALA A 1059 -3.34 0.99 -37.11
CA ALA A 1059 -2.05 0.39 -36.80
C ALA A 1059 -2.16 -0.60 -35.61
N ARG A 1060 -3.00 -0.30 -34.61
CA ARG A 1060 -3.23 -1.19 -33.46
C ARG A 1060 -4.03 -2.43 -33.85
N VAL A 1061 -5.06 -2.28 -34.67
CA VAL A 1061 -5.85 -3.40 -35.19
C VAL A 1061 -4.98 -4.29 -36.09
N GLU A 1062 -4.11 -3.72 -36.92
CA GLU A 1062 -3.16 -4.47 -37.73
C GLU A 1062 -2.19 -5.29 -36.87
N ALA A 1063 -1.66 -4.71 -35.79
CA ALA A 1063 -0.81 -5.41 -34.83
C ALA A 1063 -1.56 -6.58 -34.15
N ALA A 1064 -2.82 -6.37 -33.74
CA ALA A 1064 -3.66 -7.42 -33.17
C ALA A 1064 -3.93 -8.55 -34.16
N VAL A 1065 -4.26 -8.23 -35.42
CA VAL A 1065 -4.46 -9.23 -36.49
C VAL A 1065 -3.20 -10.04 -36.75
N HIS A 1066 -2.01 -9.40 -36.73
CA HIS A 1066 -0.75 -10.11 -36.91
C HIS A 1066 -0.51 -11.14 -35.78
N ARG A 1067 -0.84 -10.80 -34.53
CA ARG A 1067 -0.77 -11.75 -33.39
C ARG A 1067 -1.76 -12.91 -33.57
N LEU A 1068 -3.00 -12.62 -33.93
CA LEU A 1068 -4.05 -13.64 -34.12
C LEU A 1068 -3.74 -14.64 -35.23
N ARG A 1069 -3.03 -14.22 -36.28
CA ARG A 1069 -2.55 -15.12 -37.34
C ARG A 1069 -1.43 -16.06 -36.89
N GLY A 1070 -0.68 -15.69 -35.85
CA GLY A 1070 0.36 -16.51 -35.24
C GLY A 1070 -0.18 -17.57 -34.28
N ASP A 1071 -1.24 -17.25 -33.55
CA ASP A 1071 -1.83 -18.11 -32.51
C ASP A 1071 -2.99 -19.00 -33.00
N GLY A 1072 -3.53 -18.73 -34.21
CA GLY A 1072 -4.67 -19.45 -34.78
C GLY A 1072 -4.36 -20.86 -35.30
N GLY A 1073 -5.19 -21.85 -34.94
CA GLY A 1073 -5.15 -23.19 -35.52
C GLY A 1073 -5.50 -23.22 -37.02
N ALA A 1074 -5.23 -24.34 -37.70
CA ALA A 1074 -5.35 -24.49 -39.17
C ALA A 1074 -6.75 -24.22 -39.80
N GLY A 1075 -7.77 -23.89 -39.00
CA GLY A 1075 -9.16 -23.63 -39.41
C GLY A 1075 -9.65 -22.18 -39.24
N LEU A 1076 -8.82 -21.25 -38.77
CA LEU A 1076 -9.20 -19.84 -38.55
C LEU A 1076 -8.79 -18.95 -39.73
N GLN A 1077 -9.74 -18.22 -40.31
CA GLN A 1077 -9.48 -17.17 -41.31
C GLN A 1077 -9.63 -15.79 -40.68
N VAL A 1078 -8.52 -15.07 -40.49
CA VAL A 1078 -8.51 -13.70 -39.95
C VAL A 1078 -8.30 -12.69 -41.09
N GLU A 1079 -9.33 -11.91 -41.36
CA GLU A 1079 -9.34 -10.84 -42.36
C GLU A 1079 -9.27 -9.47 -41.69
N HIS A 1080 -8.48 -8.58 -42.28
CA HIS A 1080 -8.35 -7.18 -41.86
C HIS A 1080 -8.72 -6.29 -43.04
N GLU A 1081 -9.75 -5.47 -42.87
CA GLU A 1081 -10.14 -4.44 -43.82
C GLU A 1081 -9.74 -3.07 -43.23
N SER A 1082 -8.53 -2.62 -43.59
CA SER A 1082 -7.97 -1.34 -43.15
C SER A 1082 -8.71 -0.16 -43.78
N GLY A 1083 -9.03 0.84 -42.95
CA GLY A 1083 -9.62 2.11 -43.35
C GLY A 1083 -8.62 3.14 -43.89
N GLY A 1084 -7.31 2.85 -43.89
CA GLY A 1084 -6.23 3.72 -44.34
C GLY A 1084 -5.76 4.76 -43.30
N GLU A 1085 -4.92 5.70 -43.72
CA GLU A 1085 -4.31 6.72 -42.85
C GLU A 1085 -5.33 7.71 -42.25
N GLY A 1086 -5.11 8.15 -41.00
CA GLY A 1086 -5.89 9.19 -40.35
C GLY A 1086 -7.05 8.70 -39.46
N LEU A 1087 -6.91 7.52 -38.84
CA LEU A 1087 -7.86 6.98 -37.86
C LEU A 1087 -7.38 7.22 -36.41
N GLU A 1088 -6.96 8.45 -36.12
CA GLU A 1088 -6.49 8.85 -34.79
C GLU A 1088 -7.64 8.93 -33.78
N VAL A 1089 -7.49 8.25 -32.65
CA VAL A 1089 -8.37 8.29 -31.48
C VAL A 1089 -7.55 8.71 -30.25
N VAL A 1090 -8.15 9.43 -29.30
CA VAL A 1090 -7.46 9.80 -28.05
C VAL A 1090 -7.91 8.82 -26.96
N MET A 1091 -7.03 7.90 -26.58
CA MET A 1091 -7.30 6.85 -25.58
C MET A 1091 -5.97 6.40 -24.95
N ASP A 1092 -6.02 5.76 -23.80
CA ASP A 1092 -4.87 5.05 -23.23
C ASP A 1092 -4.55 3.78 -24.05
N GLU A 1093 -3.28 3.57 -24.35
CA GLU A 1093 -2.81 2.45 -25.18
C GLU A 1093 -3.23 1.08 -24.63
N ALA A 1094 -3.11 0.88 -23.31
CA ALA A 1094 -3.45 -0.38 -22.66
C ALA A 1094 -4.98 -0.61 -22.67
N GLN A 1095 -5.77 0.46 -22.51
CA GLN A 1095 -7.23 0.38 -22.60
C GLN A 1095 -7.73 -0.05 -23.98
N LEU A 1096 -7.12 0.47 -25.05
CA LEU A 1096 -7.47 0.09 -26.41
C LEU A 1096 -7.09 -1.37 -26.70
N ASP A 1097 -5.92 -1.80 -26.24
CA ASP A 1097 -5.48 -3.20 -26.35
C ASP A 1097 -6.42 -4.13 -25.58
N ASP A 1098 -6.89 -3.76 -24.39
CA ASP A 1098 -7.87 -4.52 -23.61
C ASP A 1098 -9.21 -4.69 -24.34
N VAL A 1099 -9.68 -3.65 -25.04
CA VAL A 1099 -10.90 -3.72 -25.88
C VAL A 1099 -10.71 -4.70 -27.04
N LEU A 1100 -9.59 -4.59 -27.77
CA LEU A 1100 -9.28 -5.47 -28.91
C LEU A 1100 -9.16 -6.93 -28.46
N GLU A 1101 -8.44 -7.17 -27.38
CA GLU A 1101 -8.22 -8.49 -26.80
C GLU A 1101 -9.55 -9.11 -26.31
N ALA A 1102 -10.42 -8.33 -25.66
CA ALA A 1102 -11.71 -8.83 -25.19
C ALA A 1102 -12.66 -9.22 -26.34
N LEU A 1103 -12.74 -8.38 -27.39
CA LEU A 1103 -13.60 -8.64 -28.54
C LEU A 1103 -13.12 -9.84 -29.37
N THR A 1104 -11.81 -9.88 -29.66
CA THR A 1104 -11.23 -10.95 -30.49
C THR A 1104 -11.23 -12.30 -29.79
N ARG A 1105 -10.96 -12.34 -28.48
CA ARG A 1105 -11.04 -13.57 -27.69
C ARG A 1105 -12.48 -14.11 -27.62
N ASN A 1106 -13.48 -13.26 -27.40
CA ASN A 1106 -14.88 -13.69 -27.39
C ASN A 1106 -15.31 -14.27 -28.74
N ALA A 1107 -14.90 -13.64 -29.84
CA ALA A 1107 -15.16 -14.15 -31.18
C ALA A 1107 -14.49 -15.52 -31.41
N LEU A 1108 -13.22 -15.67 -31.03
CA LEU A 1108 -12.50 -16.94 -31.16
C LEU A 1108 -13.12 -18.07 -30.33
N GLU A 1109 -13.49 -17.76 -29.09
CA GLU A 1109 -14.13 -18.71 -28.19
C GLU A 1109 -15.52 -19.13 -28.69
N ALA A 1110 -16.31 -18.19 -29.22
CA ALA A 1110 -17.62 -18.49 -29.80
C ALA A 1110 -17.53 -19.41 -31.02
N MET A 1111 -16.44 -19.31 -31.79
CA MET A 1111 -16.18 -20.13 -32.97
C MET A 1111 -15.42 -21.44 -32.67
N GLU A 1112 -15.09 -21.72 -31.40
CA GLU A 1112 -14.23 -22.84 -30.99
C GLU A 1112 -12.89 -22.87 -31.77
N GLY A 1113 -12.36 -21.70 -32.13
CA GLY A 1113 -11.11 -21.55 -32.88
C GLY A 1113 -11.18 -21.89 -34.38
N SER A 1114 -12.38 -22.10 -34.96
CA SER A 1114 -12.55 -22.36 -36.40
C SER A 1114 -13.67 -21.52 -37.02
N GLY A 1115 -13.39 -20.82 -38.12
CA GLY A 1115 -14.35 -19.87 -38.71
C GLY A 1115 -13.68 -18.66 -39.33
N ARG A 1116 -14.47 -17.61 -39.61
CA ARG A 1116 -13.99 -16.36 -40.20
C ARG A 1116 -14.18 -15.21 -39.21
N LEU A 1117 -13.08 -14.54 -38.87
CA LEU A 1117 -13.04 -13.33 -38.05
C LEU A 1117 -12.63 -12.16 -38.93
N VAL A 1118 -13.47 -11.13 -39.00
CA VAL A 1118 -13.19 -9.91 -39.77
C VAL A 1118 -13.10 -8.73 -38.84
N LEU A 1119 -11.97 -8.02 -38.88
CA LEU A 1119 -11.79 -6.73 -38.20
C LEU A 1119 -11.78 -5.63 -39.26
N ARG A 1120 -12.63 -4.62 -39.11
CA ARG A 1120 -12.69 -3.46 -39.99
C ARG A 1120 -12.47 -2.19 -39.19
N THR A 1121 -11.65 -1.31 -39.73
CA THR A 1121 -11.53 0.07 -39.24
C THR A 1121 -11.99 1.01 -40.34
N ARG A 1122 -12.71 2.07 -39.99
CA ARG A 1122 -13.01 3.14 -40.95
C ARG A 1122 -13.42 4.41 -40.24
N ARG A 1123 -13.29 5.52 -40.94
CA ARG A 1123 -13.94 6.77 -40.54
C ARG A 1123 -15.42 6.71 -40.89
N SER A 1124 -16.26 7.24 -40.01
CA SER A 1124 -17.70 7.40 -40.25
C SER A 1124 -17.97 8.29 -41.47
N GLY A 1125 -18.97 7.91 -42.29
CA GLY A 1125 -19.45 8.73 -43.39
C GLY A 1125 -20.29 9.92 -42.90
N ALA A 1126 -20.60 10.86 -43.80
CA ALA A 1126 -21.41 12.01 -43.44
C ALA A 1126 -22.85 11.59 -43.06
N GLY A 1127 -23.24 11.78 -41.80
CA GLY A 1127 -24.54 11.39 -41.24
C GLY A 1127 -24.56 9.99 -40.62
N GLU A 1128 -23.41 9.32 -40.58
CA GLU A 1128 -23.22 8.01 -39.97
C GLU A 1128 -22.68 8.19 -38.54
N GLY A 1129 -23.34 7.58 -37.57
CA GLY A 1129 -22.99 7.68 -36.16
C GLY A 1129 -23.79 6.65 -35.35
N PRO A 1130 -23.54 6.54 -34.03
CA PRO A 1130 -24.22 5.57 -33.19
C PRO A 1130 -25.74 5.74 -33.25
N ARG A 1131 -26.48 4.64 -33.42
CA ARG A 1131 -27.95 4.63 -33.37
C ARG A 1131 -28.40 5.07 -31.97
N ALA A 1132 -29.32 6.02 -31.90
CA ALA A 1132 -30.00 6.34 -30.65
C ALA A 1132 -30.72 5.08 -30.15
N GLU A 1133 -30.34 4.60 -28.96
CA GLU A 1133 -30.74 3.33 -28.34
C GLU A 1133 -32.19 2.93 -28.66
N GLN A 1134 -32.35 1.85 -29.44
CA GLN A 1134 -33.59 1.11 -29.62
C GLN A 1134 -33.42 -0.27 -28.96
N GLY A 1135 -34.11 -0.46 -27.83
CA GLY A 1135 -34.56 -1.79 -27.37
C GLY A 1135 -33.54 -2.70 -26.69
N ALA A 1136 -33.35 -2.53 -25.38
CA ALA A 1136 -33.27 -3.65 -24.43
C ALA A 1136 -34.32 -3.37 -23.33
N GLY A 1137 -35.08 -4.39 -22.93
CA GLY A 1137 -36.38 -4.28 -22.30
C GLY A 1137 -36.49 -3.50 -20.98
N ASP A 1138 -37.70 -2.97 -20.77
CA ASP A 1138 -38.26 -2.25 -19.62
C ASP A 1138 -37.59 -2.43 -18.25
N GLY A 1139 -36.77 -1.44 -17.88
CA GLY A 1139 -36.72 -0.86 -16.53
C GLY A 1139 -37.15 0.62 -16.61
N PRO A 1140 -37.95 1.16 -15.66
CA PRO A 1140 -38.66 2.42 -15.89
C PRO A 1140 -37.71 3.62 -15.76
N GLY A 1141 -37.33 4.23 -16.89
CA GLY A 1141 -36.45 5.40 -16.86
C GLY A 1141 -35.94 5.93 -18.20
N SER A 1142 -36.67 5.77 -19.30
CA SER A 1142 -36.33 6.43 -20.56
C SER A 1142 -36.85 7.89 -20.55
N SER A 1143 -35.94 8.87 -20.53
CA SER A 1143 -36.24 10.14 -21.23
C SER A 1143 -35.48 10.20 -22.55
N PRO A 1144 -36.11 10.74 -23.60
CA PRO A 1144 -35.45 11.15 -24.83
C PRO A 1144 -34.58 12.38 -24.53
N GLY A 1145 -33.30 12.30 -24.87
CA GLY A 1145 -32.34 13.38 -24.61
C GLY A 1145 -30.96 12.99 -25.11
N ALA A 1146 -30.83 12.89 -26.43
CA ALA A 1146 -29.53 12.91 -27.08
C ALA A 1146 -28.80 14.23 -26.74
N PRO A 1147 -27.49 14.23 -26.48
CA PRO A 1147 -26.68 15.41 -26.79
C PRO A 1147 -26.63 15.56 -28.31
N PRO A 1148 -27.04 16.70 -28.89
CA PRO A 1148 -26.72 17.03 -30.27
C PRO A 1148 -25.30 17.58 -30.30
N GLY A 1149 -24.35 16.90 -30.94
CA GLY A 1149 -23.01 17.48 -31.10
C GLY A 1149 -21.87 16.53 -31.46
N GLY A 1150 -22.05 15.69 -32.47
CA GLY A 1150 -20.92 15.24 -33.28
C GLY A 1150 -21.28 15.54 -34.72
N GLU A 1151 -20.62 16.50 -35.37
CA GLU A 1151 -20.90 16.76 -36.78
C GLU A 1151 -20.53 15.51 -37.62
N PRO A 1152 -21.25 15.26 -38.73
CA PRO A 1152 -20.91 14.25 -39.73
C PRO A 1152 -19.40 14.21 -40.06
N GLY A 1153 -18.68 13.15 -39.65
CA GLY A 1153 -17.25 12.97 -39.93
C GLY A 1153 -16.30 12.94 -38.71
N GLN A 1154 -16.83 12.98 -37.48
CA GLN A 1154 -16.04 12.97 -36.24
C GLN A 1154 -15.93 11.60 -35.52
N TRP A 1155 -16.44 10.50 -36.07
CA TRP A 1155 -16.29 9.16 -35.46
C TRP A 1155 -15.32 8.27 -36.23
N VAL A 1156 -14.52 7.51 -35.50
CA VAL A 1156 -13.75 6.36 -35.96
C VAL A 1156 -14.47 5.10 -35.50
N LEU A 1157 -14.69 4.16 -36.41
CA LEU A 1157 -15.39 2.91 -36.16
C LEU A 1157 -14.39 1.73 -36.17
N LEU A 1158 -14.44 0.90 -35.13
CA LEU A 1158 -13.92 -0.46 -35.10
C LEU A 1158 -15.11 -1.43 -35.20
N GLU A 1159 -15.13 -2.28 -36.23
CA GLU A 1159 -16.10 -3.37 -36.37
C GLU A 1159 -15.39 -4.71 -36.25
N VAL A 1160 -15.90 -5.59 -35.38
CA VAL A 1160 -15.43 -6.98 -35.22
C VAL A 1160 -16.60 -7.91 -35.55
N GLU A 1161 -16.43 -8.76 -36.55
CA GLU A 1161 -17.46 -9.70 -37.03
C GLU A 1161 -16.93 -11.13 -37.01
N ASP A 1162 -17.68 -12.04 -36.38
CA ASP A 1162 -17.39 -13.47 -36.34
C ASP A 1162 -18.52 -14.29 -36.99
N THR A 1163 -18.19 -15.52 -37.38
CA THR A 1163 -19.15 -16.49 -37.94
C THR A 1163 -19.54 -17.57 -36.93
N GLY A 1164 -19.53 -17.24 -35.63
CA GLY A 1164 -19.91 -18.14 -34.56
C GLY A 1164 -21.41 -18.47 -34.53
N PRO A 1165 -21.89 -19.18 -33.50
CA PRO A 1165 -23.29 -19.61 -33.40
C PRO A 1165 -24.28 -18.46 -33.15
N GLY A 1166 -23.80 -17.24 -32.89
CA GLY A 1166 -24.64 -16.09 -32.56
C GLY A 1166 -25.43 -16.23 -31.25
N MET A 1167 -26.15 -15.19 -30.85
CA MET A 1167 -26.88 -15.08 -29.59
C MET A 1167 -28.37 -14.86 -29.86
N ASP A 1168 -29.23 -15.39 -28.98
CA ASP A 1168 -30.65 -15.05 -28.99
C ASP A 1168 -30.91 -13.67 -28.35
N GLU A 1169 -32.13 -13.16 -28.54
CA GLU A 1169 -32.53 -11.82 -28.08
C GLU A 1169 -32.44 -11.66 -26.56
N GLU A 1170 -32.71 -12.74 -25.80
CA GLU A 1170 -32.60 -12.73 -24.33
C GLU A 1170 -31.15 -12.61 -23.89
N THR A 1171 -30.25 -13.38 -24.51
CA THR A 1171 -28.80 -13.31 -24.25
C THR A 1171 -28.22 -11.95 -24.63
N LEU A 1172 -28.64 -11.39 -25.77
CA LEU A 1172 -28.16 -10.09 -26.27
C LEU A 1172 -28.45 -8.95 -25.27
N GLN A 1173 -29.59 -8.99 -24.57
CA GLN A 1173 -30.00 -7.97 -23.61
C GLN A 1173 -29.12 -7.94 -22.34
N HIS A 1174 -28.57 -9.08 -21.94
CA HIS A 1174 -27.76 -9.21 -20.72
C HIS A 1174 -26.25 -9.26 -21.00
N VAL A 1175 -25.82 -9.24 -22.27
CA VAL A 1175 -24.44 -9.52 -22.67
C VAL A 1175 -23.39 -8.53 -22.11
N PHE A 1176 -23.80 -7.31 -21.77
CA PHE A 1176 -22.94 -6.29 -21.16
C PHE A 1176 -23.04 -6.25 -19.63
N GLU A 1177 -23.87 -7.09 -19.00
CA GLU A 1177 -23.94 -7.19 -17.56
C GLU A 1177 -22.70 -7.88 -16.99
N PRO A 1178 -22.09 -7.35 -15.91
CA PRO A 1178 -20.98 -8.01 -15.25
C PRO A 1178 -21.38 -9.41 -14.77
N PHE A 1179 -20.52 -10.40 -15.02
CA PHE A 1179 -20.68 -11.82 -14.67
C PHE A 1179 -21.71 -12.59 -15.51
N PHE A 1180 -22.36 -11.98 -16.50
CA PHE A 1180 -23.25 -12.69 -17.40
C PHE A 1180 -22.45 -13.56 -18.38
N THR A 1181 -22.73 -14.87 -18.40
CA THR A 1181 -22.09 -15.81 -19.33
C THR A 1181 -23.08 -16.92 -19.72
N THR A 1182 -23.03 -17.33 -20.99
CA THR A 1182 -23.81 -18.45 -21.54
C THR A 1182 -23.10 -19.80 -21.41
N LYS A 1183 -21.91 -19.83 -20.80
CA LYS A 1183 -21.08 -21.03 -20.66
C LYS A 1183 -21.36 -21.76 -19.34
N GLU A 1184 -21.02 -23.05 -19.28
CA GLU A 1184 -21.13 -23.82 -18.03
C GLU A 1184 -20.22 -23.25 -16.93
N LEU A 1185 -20.58 -23.55 -15.67
CA LEU A 1185 -19.91 -23.04 -14.47
C LEU A 1185 -18.42 -23.44 -14.47
N GLY A 1186 -17.54 -22.52 -14.87
CA GLY A 1186 -16.08 -22.75 -14.94
C GLY A 1186 -15.41 -22.49 -16.30
N GLU A 1187 -16.19 -22.23 -17.37
CA GLU A 1187 -15.66 -22.01 -18.74
C GLU A 1187 -15.72 -20.54 -19.22
N GLY A 1188 -16.30 -19.63 -18.41
CA GLY A 1188 -16.36 -18.19 -18.69
C GLY A 1188 -16.61 -17.36 -17.43
N VAL A 1189 -15.98 -16.18 -17.35
CA VAL A 1189 -16.11 -15.27 -16.19
C VAL A 1189 -17.24 -14.23 -16.38
N GLY A 1190 -17.71 -14.06 -17.62
CA GLY A 1190 -18.77 -13.09 -17.96
C GLY A 1190 -18.38 -11.63 -17.81
N LEU A 1191 -17.08 -11.30 -17.86
CA LEU A 1191 -16.56 -9.93 -17.67
C LEU A 1191 -16.00 -9.26 -18.93
N GLY A 1192 -15.81 -10.01 -20.03
CA GLY A 1192 -15.14 -9.50 -21.23
C GLY A 1192 -15.88 -8.33 -21.89
N LEU A 1193 -17.17 -8.53 -22.22
CA LEU A 1193 -17.97 -7.50 -22.89
C LEU A 1193 -18.38 -6.36 -21.96
N SER A 1194 -18.60 -6.63 -20.66
CA SER A 1194 -18.85 -5.57 -19.68
C SER A 1194 -17.65 -4.61 -19.54
N SER A 1195 -16.42 -5.12 -19.65
CA SER A 1195 -15.20 -4.28 -19.64
C SER A 1195 -15.08 -3.45 -20.92
N VAL A 1196 -15.40 -4.03 -22.09
CA VAL A 1196 -15.44 -3.28 -23.36
C VAL A 1196 -16.42 -2.11 -23.26
N TRP A 1197 -17.63 -2.36 -22.75
CA TRP A 1197 -18.62 -1.31 -22.55
C TRP A 1197 -18.12 -0.20 -21.61
N GLY A 1198 -17.47 -0.58 -20.49
CA GLY A 1198 -16.91 0.37 -19.52
C GLY A 1198 -15.80 1.24 -20.09
N ILE A 1199 -14.81 0.63 -20.76
CA ILE A 1199 -13.66 1.32 -21.36
C ILE A 1199 -14.12 2.26 -22.48
N VAL A 1200 -15.01 1.79 -23.36
CA VAL A 1200 -15.52 2.58 -24.48
C VAL A 1200 -16.31 3.78 -23.97
N ARG A 1201 -17.17 3.60 -22.95
CA ARG A 1201 -17.91 4.72 -22.35
C ARG A 1201 -17.01 5.71 -21.62
N GLN A 1202 -15.95 5.24 -20.94
CA GLN A 1202 -14.96 6.10 -20.28
C GLN A 1202 -14.25 7.03 -21.27
N ASN A 1203 -14.08 6.58 -22.52
CA ASN A 1203 -13.46 7.35 -23.59
C ASN A 1203 -14.48 7.99 -24.55
N HIS A 1204 -15.69 8.31 -24.06
CA HIS A 1204 -16.77 8.99 -24.79
C HIS A 1204 -17.24 8.26 -26.07
N GLY A 1205 -17.02 6.95 -26.16
CA GLY A 1205 -17.44 6.11 -27.26
C GLY A 1205 -18.80 5.44 -27.06
N HIS A 1206 -19.23 4.69 -28.07
CA HIS A 1206 -20.46 3.89 -28.04
C HIS A 1206 -20.21 2.47 -28.57
N VAL A 1207 -20.89 1.47 -28.01
CA VAL A 1207 -20.80 0.07 -28.47
C VAL A 1207 -22.17 -0.40 -28.92
N GLU A 1208 -22.25 -0.96 -30.12
CA GLU A 1208 -23.44 -1.62 -30.65
C GLU A 1208 -23.10 -3.08 -30.93
N MET A 1209 -24.09 -3.96 -30.74
CA MET A 1209 -23.95 -5.38 -31.02
C MET A 1209 -25.16 -5.89 -31.80
N GLU A 1210 -24.89 -6.62 -32.87
CA GLU A 1210 -25.88 -7.31 -33.68
C GLU A 1210 -25.51 -8.80 -33.66
N SER A 1211 -26.43 -9.66 -33.22
CA SER A 1211 -26.23 -11.11 -33.20
C SER A 1211 -27.57 -11.81 -33.37
N ALA A 1212 -27.59 -12.94 -34.06
CA ALA A 1212 -28.77 -13.79 -34.18
C ALA A 1212 -28.32 -15.26 -34.21
N PRO A 1213 -29.13 -16.20 -33.70
CA PRO A 1213 -28.75 -17.62 -33.69
C PRO A 1213 -28.47 -18.15 -35.10
N GLY A 1214 -27.25 -18.61 -35.33
CA GLY A 1214 -26.73 -19.14 -36.60
C GLY A 1214 -26.15 -18.11 -37.57
N GLU A 1215 -26.17 -16.82 -37.23
CA GLU A 1215 -25.70 -15.73 -38.11
C GLU A 1215 -24.38 -15.07 -37.66
N GLY A 1216 -23.77 -15.53 -36.57
CA GLY A 1216 -22.56 -14.94 -35.99
C GLY A 1216 -22.83 -13.68 -35.17
N THR A 1217 -21.77 -13.01 -34.72
CA THR A 1217 -21.88 -11.75 -33.96
C THR A 1217 -21.08 -10.65 -34.62
N ARG A 1218 -21.67 -9.46 -34.63
CA ARG A 1218 -21.04 -8.23 -35.11
C ARG A 1218 -21.07 -7.17 -34.02
N VAL A 1219 -19.90 -6.67 -33.65
CA VAL A 1219 -19.73 -5.61 -32.65
C VAL A 1219 -19.17 -4.37 -33.32
N ARG A 1220 -19.82 -3.22 -33.12
CA ARG A 1220 -19.39 -1.91 -33.62
C ARG A 1220 -19.02 -1.00 -32.44
N VAL A 1221 -17.77 -0.59 -32.38
CA VAL A 1221 -17.23 0.33 -31.39
C VAL A 1221 -16.96 1.68 -32.05
N TRP A 1222 -17.73 2.69 -31.66
CA TRP A 1222 -17.63 4.06 -32.15
C TRP A 1222 -16.78 4.88 -31.19
N LEU A 1223 -15.69 5.46 -31.67
CA LEU A 1223 -14.77 6.31 -30.91
C LEU A 1223 -14.69 7.71 -31.52
N PRO A 1224 -14.51 8.78 -30.73
CA PRO A 1224 -14.31 10.13 -31.26
C PRO A 1224 -12.96 10.26 -31.98
N ALA A 1225 -12.96 10.92 -33.15
CA ALA A 1225 -11.77 11.19 -33.96
C ALA A 1225 -10.95 12.37 -33.40
N GLY A 1226 -9.63 12.21 -33.24
CA GLY A 1226 -8.76 13.16 -32.57
C GLY A 1226 -8.14 14.23 -33.47
N ARG A 1227 -8.53 15.50 -33.28
CA ARG A 1227 -7.59 16.64 -33.16
C ARG A 1227 -8.14 17.84 -32.37
N GLU A 1228 -9.34 17.77 -31.81
CA GLU A 1228 -9.99 18.91 -31.13
C GLU A 1228 -11.00 18.51 -30.05
N ALA A 1229 -10.71 17.48 -29.25
CA ALA A 1229 -11.40 17.28 -27.96
C ALA A 1229 -10.52 17.90 -26.87
N ALA A 1230 -10.71 19.19 -26.61
CA ALA A 1230 -10.13 19.84 -25.45
C ALA A 1230 -10.65 19.13 -24.19
N TRP A 1231 -9.74 18.64 -23.36
CA TRP A 1231 -10.01 18.21 -22.00
C TRP A 1231 -10.67 19.38 -21.26
N ASP A 1232 -11.97 19.29 -21.00
CA ASP A 1232 -12.70 20.19 -20.11
C ASP A 1232 -12.75 19.56 -18.72
N PRO A 1233 -11.95 20.06 -17.74
CA PRO A 1233 -11.92 19.49 -16.41
C PRO A 1233 -13.23 19.74 -15.61
N GLU A 1234 -14.15 20.60 -16.08
CA GLU A 1234 -15.43 20.85 -15.39
C GLU A 1234 -16.50 19.79 -15.69
N ALA A 1235 -16.48 19.14 -16.86
CA ALA A 1235 -17.48 18.13 -17.23
C ALA A 1235 -17.37 16.81 -16.44
N ALA A 1236 -16.26 16.57 -15.73
CA ALA A 1236 -16.06 15.44 -14.83
C ALA A 1236 -16.50 15.72 -13.37
N SER A 1237 -17.08 16.88 -13.10
CA SER A 1237 -17.45 17.34 -11.76
C SER A 1237 -18.96 17.42 -11.48
N ASP A 1238 -19.82 17.02 -12.43
CA ASP A 1238 -21.26 16.83 -12.16
C ASP A 1238 -21.55 15.32 -12.00
N PRO A 1239 -21.92 14.86 -10.78
CA PRO A 1239 -21.97 13.44 -10.41
C PRO A 1239 -23.07 12.61 -11.08
#